data_AF-A0AA39CUJ7-F1
#
_entry.id   AF-A0AA39CUJ7-F1
#
_cell.length_a   1.000
_cell.length_b   1.000
_cell.length_c   1.000
_cell.angle_alpha   90.00
_cell.angle_beta   90.00
_cell.angle_gamma   90.00
#
_symmetry.space_group_name_H-M   'P 1'
#
loop_
_entity.id
_entity.type
_entity.pdbx_description
1 polymer ?
#
loop_
_entity_poly.entity_id
_entity_poly.type
_entity_poly.pdbx_seq_one_letter_code
_entity_poly.pdbx_strand_id
1 'polypeptide(L)'
;MSAFDTATATSSAAQQWNAQDYAIDAGFVPTLGGAVARLLDARAGERILDLGCGDGVLTTELALSGAHMQGVDASPEMVIAARARGVDARVMDGHALTFDGAFDAVFSNAALHWMPNPDRVLEGVRRALRPGGRFVAEFGGHGNVATIVAAVQAARVAHGQGASTFQWYFPTADGYAERLRKHGFQVKLIECLPRPTALPTGVAGWLRVFAAPLLDDLPAEARATVRDAATALLADLPRNATGQPLADYVRLRVLARKRMTSAPRTLYDKLWDAHVVVPETDSAPAVLYIDLHLIHEVTSPQAFTELRERGLKPRRPDRTKATMDHSTPTLPAAADGTLPYASAASEAQVAMLARNCAEHGIELFDMASDNRGIVHVIAPEQGFTQPGMTIVCGDSHTSTHGAFGSLAFGIGTSEVGHVLATQCLLQRKAKTLAITVDGEVAPGIGAKDVVLHIIGVIGVNGGTGHVIEFRGSTIEAMDMEQRMTLCNMSIEAGARAGMVAPDQVTFDFVANTPRGPKGADFDAAVARWTQLRSDEGARFDSEVHIDAADIRPTLTWGTHPGTAIAVDAPIPAANDAAAQKGLDYMQFQAGQSLAGTPVDVVFVGSCTNGRLSDMREVAQVLRGRRVAERVRMLVVPGSEIVKRQAEAEGIHEIVRAAGAEWREPGCSMCIAMNGDLVAPGQLAVSTSNRNFEGRQGPGSRTLLASPMSAAWAAVQGHVADARELFAQEIIPARFLSTTERAGLGRNAFNDWRWQADGSPVADFAFNQPHNAGRSILLAGRNFGCGSSREHAPWALTDLGLRAIVSSEIADIFRGNSLKNGLLPIVLDEADVQVLMQRPDDELTIDVAARELRTPDGRVYSFPLDGFSQTCLLEGVDQLGYLLGRVPEIERYEMAAAAVAVLNAVAERFNHTFTFSEHDIGGIAIDRHGEPLPASTLAACQAANAVLLGAVGGPKWSDPNAKVRPEQGLLAIRKALGLYANLRPVRTHEAALHASPIKAELLQGVDFVVVRELTGGIYFGDKTRDADSASDLCRYTVAEIERVLRSGFRLAQQRRGKVTSVDKANVLETSRLWRDVATRIGREEFPDVALEHQLVDSMAMHLLAKPREYDVIVTENMFGDILTDEASMLAGSLGLLPSASLGEPGAVGIYEPIHGSAPDIAGKGIANPYATIFSAAMLLRHSLGLEAEAAAVEAAVHAVLDDGVFTADLAAKGSAVSTAAATDAVLAKLG
;
A
#
# COMPACT_ATOMS: atom_id res chain seq x y z
N MET A 1 -22.27 10.64 39.10
CA MET A 1 -21.94 10.51 40.54
C MET A 1 -21.69 9.04 40.84
N SER A 2 -20.44 8.74 41.23
CA SER A 2 -19.89 7.63 42.03
C SER A 2 -20.45 6.20 41.89
N ALA A 3 -19.69 5.11 42.03
CA ALA A 3 -18.26 4.84 42.12
C ALA A 3 -18.21 3.31 42.32
N PHE A 4 -17.59 2.55 41.43
CA PHE A 4 -16.97 1.26 41.73
C PHE A 4 -15.92 1.00 40.66
N ASP A 5 -14.78 1.63 40.91
CA ASP A 5 -13.51 1.27 40.31
C ASP A 5 -12.95 0.02 41.00
N THR A 6 -12.10 -0.73 40.31
CA THR A 6 -11.21 -1.80 40.79
C THR A 6 -11.79 -3.21 41.11
N ALA A 7 -11.58 -4.14 40.18
CA ALA A 7 -11.24 -5.53 40.50
C ALA A 7 -10.33 -6.11 39.40
N THR A 8 -9.03 -6.05 39.64
CA THR A 8 -8.03 -6.93 39.01
C THR A 8 -8.45 -8.39 39.19
N ALA A 9 -8.79 -9.09 38.10
CA ALA A 9 -8.96 -10.54 38.14
C ALA A 9 -7.57 -11.21 38.22
N THR A 10 -7.17 -11.45 39.46
CA THR A 10 -6.14 -12.40 39.89
C THR A 10 -6.32 -13.77 39.24
N SER A 11 -5.20 -14.35 38.76
CA SER A 11 -4.89 -15.80 38.73
C SER A 11 -6.09 -16.75 38.79
N SER A 12 -6.57 -17.25 37.65
CA SER A 12 -7.36 -18.49 37.63
C SER A 12 -6.48 -19.59 38.22
N ALA A 13 -6.94 -20.25 39.29
CA ALA A 13 -6.18 -21.29 39.98
C ALA A 13 -5.62 -22.31 38.97
N ALA A 14 -4.30 -22.29 38.77
CA ALA A 14 -3.61 -23.31 38.00
C ALA A 14 -3.79 -24.65 38.73
N GLN A 15 -4.11 -25.71 37.99
CA GLN A 15 -4.26 -27.04 38.57
C GLN A 15 -3.01 -27.40 39.39
N GLN A 16 -3.20 -27.68 40.68
CA GLN A 16 -2.13 -28.14 41.55
C GLN A 16 -1.97 -29.65 41.39
N TRP A 17 -0.83 -30.07 40.83
CA TRP A 17 -0.52 -31.48 40.62
C TRP A 17 0.19 -32.06 41.84
N ASN A 18 -0.40 -33.08 42.46
CA ASN A 18 0.25 -33.89 43.50
C ASN A 18 0.93 -35.11 42.86
N ALA A 19 2.23 -35.32 43.12
CA ALA A 19 3.00 -36.41 42.51
C ALA A 19 2.52 -37.82 42.90
N GLN A 20 2.00 -38.00 44.12
CA GLN A 20 1.49 -39.30 44.58
C GLN A 20 0.13 -39.63 43.94
N ASP A 21 -0.78 -38.64 43.89
CA ASP A 21 -2.09 -38.83 43.23
C ASP A 21 -1.93 -38.99 41.72
N TYR A 22 -0.99 -38.26 41.10
CA TYR A 22 -0.64 -38.43 39.69
C TYR A 22 -0.08 -39.83 39.40
N ALA A 23 0.79 -40.36 40.25
CA ALA A 23 1.32 -41.71 40.07
C ALA A 23 0.25 -42.80 40.19
N ILE A 24 -0.77 -42.62 41.04
CA ILE A 24 -1.85 -43.58 41.29
C ILE A 24 -2.93 -43.51 40.19
N ASP A 25 -3.42 -42.31 39.89
CA ASP A 25 -4.61 -42.13 39.05
C ASP A 25 -4.28 -41.68 37.61
N ALA A 26 -3.08 -41.13 37.37
CA ALA A 26 -2.61 -40.65 36.06
C ALA A 26 -1.40 -41.41 35.51
N GLY A 27 -0.94 -42.48 36.21
CA GLY A 27 0.23 -43.28 35.82
C GLY A 27 0.12 -43.98 34.45
N PHE A 28 -1.08 -44.01 33.85
CA PHE A 28 -1.29 -44.49 32.49
C PHE A 28 -0.91 -43.46 31.41
N VAL A 29 -0.82 -42.16 31.75
CA VAL A 29 -0.57 -41.07 30.78
C VAL A 29 0.80 -41.17 30.10
N PRO A 30 1.92 -41.45 30.81
CA PRO A 30 3.20 -41.72 30.17
C PRO A 30 3.16 -42.96 29.27
N THR A 31 2.46 -44.03 29.68
CA THR A 31 2.33 -45.27 28.89
C THR A 31 1.61 -45.04 27.55
N LEU A 32 0.68 -44.08 27.50
CA LEU A 32 0.02 -43.67 26.26
C LEU A 32 0.90 -42.81 25.34
N GLY A 33 2.03 -42.30 25.84
CA GLY A 33 2.98 -41.46 25.11
C GLY A 33 3.88 -42.21 24.11
N GLY A 34 3.91 -43.56 24.14
CA GLY A 34 4.84 -44.35 23.31
C GLY A 34 4.73 -44.13 21.80
N ALA A 35 3.54 -43.81 21.28
CA ALA A 35 3.35 -43.55 19.86
C ALA A 35 3.90 -42.18 19.42
N VAL A 36 3.74 -41.14 20.25
CA VAL A 36 4.31 -39.81 19.98
C VAL A 36 5.82 -39.77 20.25
N ALA A 37 6.30 -40.57 21.22
CA ALA A 37 7.72 -40.77 21.46
C ALA A 37 8.43 -41.41 20.25
N ARG A 38 7.79 -42.38 19.58
CA ARG A 38 8.31 -42.93 18.31
C ARG A 38 8.30 -41.90 17.17
N LEU A 39 7.29 -41.03 17.11
CA LEU A 39 7.21 -39.96 16.12
C LEU A 39 8.29 -38.88 16.33
N LEU A 40 8.71 -38.67 17.57
CA LEU A 40 9.82 -37.77 17.89
C LEU A 40 11.13 -38.25 17.24
N ASP A 41 11.33 -39.57 17.09
CA ASP A 41 12.55 -40.17 16.56
C ASP A 41 13.79 -39.56 17.22
N ALA A 42 13.84 -39.61 18.57
CA ALA A 42 14.94 -39.01 19.33
C ALA A 42 16.27 -39.73 19.03
N ARG A 43 17.32 -38.96 18.76
CA ARG A 43 18.63 -39.49 18.36
C ARG A 43 19.72 -39.13 19.35
N ALA A 44 20.73 -39.98 19.43
CA ALA A 44 21.91 -39.74 20.27
C ALA A 44 22.56 -38.38 19.94
N GLY A 45 22.82 -37.58 20.97
CA GLY A 45 23.44 -36.26 20.86
C GLY A 45 22.49 -35.10 20.54
N GLU A 46 21.20 -35.35 20.27
CA GLU A 46 20.23 -34.26 20.10
C GLU A 46 19.90 -33.59 21.42
N ARG A 47 19.71 -32.28 21.41
CA ARG A 47 19.14 -31.52 22.53
C ARG A 47 17.64 -31.39 22.34
N ILE A 48 16.87 -31.95 23.27
CA ILE A 48 15.41 -32.00 23.17
C ILE A 48 14.80 -31.38 24.42
N LEU A 49 13.88 -30.42 24.21
CA LEU A 49 13.09 -29.83 25.27
C LEU A 49 11.79 -30.64 25.44
N ASP A 50 11.54 -31.16 26.63
CA ASP A 50 10.28 -31.80 27.01
C ASP A 50 9.38 -30.78 27.74
N LEU A 51 8.39 -30.26 27.01
CA LEU A 51 7.47 -29.21 27.44
C LEU A 51 6.27 -29.80 28.18
N GLY A 52 6.23 -29.61 29.49
CA GLY A 52 5.30 -30.25 30.42
C GLY A 52 5.72 -31.68 30.72
N CYS A 53 6.92 -31.84 31.26
CA CYS A 53 7.55 -33.15 31.47
C CYS A 53 6.85 -34.00 32.56
N GLY A 54 5.94 -33.42 33.34
CA GLY A 54 5.26 -34.11 34.44
C GLY A 54 6.26 -34.68 35.44
N ASP A 55 6.01 -35.89 35.92
CA ASP A 55 6.86 -36.58 36.88
C ASP A 55 8.15 -37.18 36.27
N GLY A 56 8.40 -36.96 34.97
CA GLY A 56 9.64 -37.30 34.28
C GLY A 56 9.76 -38.74 33.77
N VAL A 57 8.75 -39.60 33.94
CA VAL A 57 8.80 -41.01 33.50
C VAL A 57 9.08 -41.15 32.00
N LEU A 58 8.33 -40.43 31.17
CA LEU A 58 8.50 -40.48 29.70
C LEU A 58 9.81 -39.79 29.26
N THR A 59 10.22 -38.74 29.96
CA THR A 59 11.48 -38.03 29.70
C THR A 59 12.69 -38.95 29.95
N THR A 60 12.67 -39.74 31.03
CA THR A 60 13.71 -40.73 31.32
C THR A 60 13.75 -41.84 30.26
N GLU A 61 12.59 -42.31 29.79
CA GLU A 61 12.50 -43.29 28.70
C GLU A 61 13.10 -42.74 27.39
N LEU A 62 12.76 -41.51 27.02
CA LEU A 62 13.31 -40.85 25.82
C LEU A 62 14.82 -40.61 25.90
N ALA A 63 15.36 -40.36 27.10
CA ALA A 63 16.79 -40.18 27.32
C ALA A 63 17.61 -41.46 27.05
N LEU A 64 16.99 -42.65 27.08
CA LEU A 64 17.66 -43.91 26.72
C LEU A 64 18.10 -43.97 25.25
N SER A 65 17.58 -43.09 24.39
CA SER A 65 18.04 -42.92 23.00
C SER A 65 19.44 -42.27 22.88
N GLY A 66 19.98 -41.75 23.99
CA GLY A 66 21.22 -40.97 24.03
C GLY A 66 21.04 -39.48 23.75
N ALA A 67 19.79 -39.00 23.65
CA ALA A 67 19.48 -37.58 23.54
C ALA A 67 19.65 -36.85 24.88
N HIS A 68 20.07 -35.58 24.83
CA HIS A 68 20.10 -34.68 25.98
C HIS A 68 18.72 -34.08 26.20
N MET A 69 17.95 -34.71 27.10
CA MET A 69 16.62 -34.26 27.46
C MET A 69 16.67 -33.17 28.53
N GLN A 70 15.99 -32.05 28.30
CA GLN A 70 15.72 -31.03 29.32
C GLN A 70 14.21 -30.87 29.50
N GLY A 71 13.73 -31.08 30.72
CA GLY A 71 12.29 -30.98 31.04
C GLY A 71 11.90 -29.61 31.59
N VAL A 72 10.70 -29.17 31.26
CA VAL A 72 10.06 -28.02 31.92
C VAL A 72 8.64 -28.37 32.34
N ASP A 73 8.23 -27.93 33.53
CA ASP A 73 6.85 -28.08 34.00
C ASP A 73 6.46 -26.87 34.86
N ALA A 74 5.17 -26.50 34.85
CA ALA A 74 4.67 -25.39 35.66
C ALA A 74 4.50 -25.79 37.14
N SER A 75 4.40 -27.09 37.46
CA SER A 75 4.26 -27.59 38.82
C SER A 75 5.61 -27.87 39.49
N PRO A 76 5.94 -27.18 40.61
CA PRO A 76 7.14 -27.48 41.39
C PRO A 76 7.23 -28.94 41.86
N GLU A 77 6.10 -29.54 42.26
CA GLU A 77 6.02 -30.94 42.73
C GLU A 77 6.35 -31.94 41.60
N MET A 78 5.89 -31.68 40.37
CA MET A 78 6.23 -32.51 39.21
C MET A 78 7.73 -32.43 38.89
N VAL A 79 8.31 -31.22 38.93
CA VAL A 79 9.74 -31.00 38.71
C VAL A 79 10.60 -31.69 39.77
N ILE A 80 10.18 -31.67 41.05
CA ILE A 80 10.85 -32.40 42.13
C ILE A 80 10.83 -33.91 41.84
N ALA A 81 9.68 -34.45 41.46
CA ALA A 81 9.53 -35.87 41.12
C ALA A 81 10.35 -36.27 39.87
N ALA A 82 10.42 -35.42 38.84
CA ALA A 82 11.24 -35.64 37.65
C ALA A 82 12.74 -35.63 37.97
N ARG A 83 13.20 -34.69 38.80
CA ARG A 83 14.59 -34.63 39.28
C ARG A 83 14.98 -35.84 40.11
N ALA A 84 14.08 -36.35 40.95
CA ALA A 84 14.30 -37.58 41.72
C ALA A 84 14.52 -38.82 40.82
N ARG A 85 14.07 -38.77 39.56
CA ARG A 85 14.30 -39.79 38.53
C ARG A 85 15.49 -39.47 37.60
N GLY A 86 16.26 -38.42 37.91
CA GLY A 86 17.47 -38.05 37.18
C GLY A 86 17.26 -37.16 35.94
N VAL A 87 16.09 -36.56 35.76
CA VAL A 87 15.80 -35.63 34.64
C VAL A 87 16.33 -34.22 34.96
N ASP A 88 16.99 -33.56 33.99
CA ASP A 88 17.29 -32.11 34.06
C ASP A 88 16.01 -31.31 33.85
N ALA A 89 15.22 -31.16 34.91
CA ALA A 89 13.92 -30.48 34.88
C ALA A 89 13.95 -29.09 35.54
N ARG A 90 13.17 -28.13 35.04
CA ARG A 90 13.03 -26.77 35.60
C ARG A 90 11.57 -26.36 35.75
N VAL A 91 11.27 -25.60 36.80
CA VAL A 91 9.94 -24.97 36.96
C VAL A 91 9.84 -23.81 35.98
N MET A 92 8.94 -23.89 35.01
CA MET A 92 8.76 -22.87 33.97
C MET A 92 7.36 -22.96 33.35
N ASP A 93 6.73 -21.81 33.12
CA ASP A 93 5.45 -21.70 32.42
C ASP A 93 5.66 -21.87 30.91
N GLY A 94 4.90 -22.77 30.29
CA GLY A 94 4.92 -23.02 28.85
C GLY A 94 4.50 -21.80 28.00
N HIS A 95 3.76 -20.84 28.56
CA HIS A 95 3.44 -19.57 27.90
C HIS A 95 4.60 -18.57 27.89
N ALA A 96 5.66 -18.83 28.66
CA ALA A 96 6.77 -17.91 28.90
C ALA A 96 8.15 -18.58 28.70
N LEU A 97 8.26 -19.53 27.76
CA LEU A 97 9.51 -20.21 27.46
C LEU A 97 10.61 -19.24 27.02
N THR A 98 11.73 -19.14 27.74
CA THR A 98 12.78 -18.14 27.47
C THR A 98 13.96 -18.65 26.65
N PHE A 99 13.86 -19.83 26.05
CA PHE A 99 14.96 -20.43 25.28
C PHE A 99 15.04 -19.87 23.86
N ASP A 100 16.25 -19.72 23.32
CA ASP A 100 16.50 -19.18 21.97
C ASP A 100 17.46 -20.07 21.18
N GLY A 101 16.95 -20.68 20.10
CA GLY A 101 17.70 -21.49 19.14
C GLY A 101 18.46 -22.70 19.71
N ALA A 102 18.12 -23.14 20.93
CA ALA A 102 18.94 -24.06 21.72
C ALA A 102 18.63 -25.56 21.50
N PHE A 103 17.51 -25.89 20.84
CA PHE A 103 17.02 -27.27 20.74
C PHE A 103 16.80 -27.74 19.31
N ASP A 104 17.11 -29.02 19.10
CA ASP A 104 16.92 -29.75 17.83
C ASP A 104 15.46 -30.20 17.69
N ALA A 105 14.82 -30.48 18.83
CA ALA A 105 13.41 -30.78 18.92
C ALA A 105 12.77 -30.21 20.19
N VAL A 106 11.48 -29.90 20.09
CA VAL A 106 10.60 -29.66 21.24
C VAL A 106 9.54 -30.75 21.22
N PHE A 107 9.41 -31.44 22.35
CA PHE A 107 8.49 -32.54 22.58
C PHE A 107 7.44 -32.13 23.61
N SER A 108 6.19 -32.58 23.49
CA SER A 108 5.20 -32.46 24.55
C SER A 108 4.18 -33.59 24.50
N ASN A 109 3.89 -34.19 25.66
CA ASN A 109 2.82 -35.18 25.79
C ASN A 109 1.81 -34.72 26.85
N ALA A 110 0.54 -34.63 26.47
CA ALA A 110 -0.59 -34.24 27.30
C ALA A 110 -0.56 -32.83 27.92
N ALA A 111 0.54 -32.09 27.92
CA ALA A 111 0.59 -30.81 28.63
C ALA A 111 -0.10 -29.63 27.90
N LEU A 112 -0.06 -29.59 26.56
CA LEU A 112 -0.48 -28.39 25.81
C LEU A 112 -1.97 -28.01 25.95
N HIS A 113 -2.86 -28.95 26.26
CA HIS A 113 -4.28 -28.63 26.48
C HIS A 113 -4.56 -27.94 27.82
N TRP A 114 -3.56 -27.87 28.70
CA TRP A 114 -3.58 -27.10 29.94
C TRP A 114 -3.10 -25.66 29.75
N MET A 115 -2.71 -25.29 28.52
CA MET A 115 -2.13 -23.99 28.18
C MET A 115 -3.09 -23.20 27.29
N PRO A 116 -4.00 -22.38 27.84
CA PRO A 116 -5.11 -21.78 27.10
C PRO A 116 -4.69 -20.69 26.11
N ASN A 117 -3.42 -20.23 26.14
CA ASN A 117 -2.89 -19.30 25.14
C ASN A 117 -1.86 -20.01 24.22
N PRO A 118 -2.34 -20.78 23.22
CA PRO A 118 -1.48 -21.56 22.33
C PRO A 118 -0.57 -20.70 21.45
N ASP A 119 -0.93 -19.44 21.16
CA ASP A 119 -0.09 -18.55 20.36
C ASP A 119 1.21 -18.22 21.09
N ARG A 120 1.13 -17.85 22.37
CA ARG A 120 2.32 -17.61 23.20
C ARG A 120 3.18 -18.86 23.37
N VAL A 121 2.55 -20.02 23.53
CA VAL A 121 3.28 -21.30 23.59
C VAL A 121 4.00 -21.57 22.28
N LEU A 122 3.35 -21.41 21.13
CA LEU A 122 3.95 -21.63 19.81
C LEU A 122 5.05 -20.62 19.48
N GLU A 123 4.93 -19.37 19.91
CA GLU A 123 6.01 -18.37 19.84
C GLU A 123 7.23 -18.82 20.64
N GLY A 124 7.01 -19.29 21.89
CA GLY A 124 8.06 -19.84 22.74
C GLY A 124 8.73 -21.08 22.13
N VAL A 125 7.94 -22.02 21.61
CA VAL A 125 8.42 -23.24 20.92
C VAL A 125 9.21 -22.88 19.66
N ARG A 126 8.72 -21.94 18.84
CA ARG A 126 9.43 -21.45 17.65
C ARG A 126 10.77 -20.82 18.02
N ARG A 127 10.80 -20.03 19.09
CA ARG A 127 12.02 -19.37 19.58
C ARG A 127 13.03 -20.40 20.09
N ALA A 128 12.58 -21.38 20.88
CA ALA A 128 13.42 -22.45 21.43
C ALA A 128 14.08 -23.34 20.36
N LEU A 129 13.42 -23.55 19.22
CA LEU A 129 13.91 -24.39 18.13
C LEU A 129 14.95 -23.70 17.24
N ARG A 130 16.02 -24.43 16.90
CA ARG A 130 16.94 -24.04 15.82
C ARG A 130 16.22 -24.06 14.45
N PRO A 131 16.69 -23.32 13.42
CA PRO A 131 16.16 -23.42 12.06
C PRO A 131 16.09 -24.86 11.56
N GLY A 132 14.95 -25.27 10.98
CA GLY A 132 14.71 -26.66 10.55
C GLY A 132 14.44 -27.67 11.68
N GLY A 133 14.52 -27.25 12.96
CA GLY A 133 14.18 -28.05 14.13
C GLY A 133 12.72 -28.47 14.16
N ARG A 134 12.43 -29.56 14.88
CA ARG A 134 11.11 -30.23 14.85
C ARG A 134 10.31 -30.02 16.12
N PHE A 135 9.02 -29.76 15.96
CA PHE A 135 8.05 -29.73 17.05
C PHE A 135 7.18 -30.98 16.96
N VAL A 136 7.19 -31.81 18.01
CA VAL A 136 6.43 -33.06 18.08
C VAL A 136 5.58 -33.04 19.34
N ALA A 137 4.27 -33.16 19.20
CA ALA A 137 3.39 -33.13 20.35
C ALA A 137 2.19 -34.06 20.21
N GLU A 138 1.66 -34.52 21.34
CA GLU A 138 0.36 -35.18 21.40
C GLU A 138 -0.41 -34.72 22.64
N PHE A 139 -1.61 -34.17 22.47
CA PHE A 139 -2.43 -33.63 23.56
C PHE A 139 -3.93 -33.77 23.25
N GLY A 140 -4.82 -33.28 24.11
CA GLY A 140 -6.27 -33.36 23.89
C GLY A 140 -6.67 -32.61 22.61
N GLY A 141 -7.29 -33.31 21.67
CA GLY A 141 -7.87 -32.72 20.46
C GLY A 141 -9.36 -32.43 20.64
N HIS A 142 -9.97 -31.82 19.63
CA HIS A 142 -11.40 -31.53 19.64
C HIS A 142 -12.25 -32.77 20.00
N GLY A 143 -13.18 -32.62 20.95
CA GLY A 143 -14.02 -33.71 21.45
C GLY A 143 -13.38 -34.60 22.52
N ASN A 144 -12.16 -34.29 22.98
CA ASN A 144 -11.51 -35.06 24.03
C ASN A 144 -12.33 -35.01 25.33
N VAL A 145 -12.63 -36.18 25.90
CA VAL A 145 -13.37 -36.38 27.16
C VAL A 145 -14.73 -35.67 27.22
N ALA A 146 -15.37 -35.45 26.06
CA ALA A 146 -16.59 -34.66 25.93
C ALA A 146 -17.74 -35.21 26.80
N THR A 147 -17.88 -36.54 26.88
CA THR A 147 -18.90 -37.21 27.70
C THR A 147 -18.70 -36.91 29.18
N ILE A 148 -17.45 -36.93 29.65
CA ILE A 148 -17.13 -36.64 31.05
C ILE A 148 -17.36 -35.16 31.36
N VAL A 149 -16.95 -34.25 30.47
CA VAL A 149 -17.17 -32.81 30.64
C VAL A 149 -18.67 -32.50 30.71
N ALA A 150 -19.48 -33.07 29.82
CA ALA A 150 -20.92 -32.88 29.81
C ALA A 150 -21.57 -33.38 31.11
N ALA A 151 -21.14 -34.54 31.62
CA ALA A 151 -21.67 -35.08 32.87
C ALA A 151 -21.32 -34.22 34.09
N VAL A 152 -20.09 -33.69 34.17
CA VAL A 152 -19.69 -32.79 35.27
C VAL A 152 -20.48 -31.47 35.21
N GLN A 153 -20.64 -30.88 34.02
CA GLN A 153 -21.42 -29.65 33.86
C GLN A 153 -22.91 -29.87 34.18
N ALA A 154 -23.49 -31.00 33.76
CA ALA A 154 -24.86 -31.37 34.10
C ALA A 154 -25.04 -31.57 35.62
N ALA A 155 -24.10 -32.23 36.28
CA ALA A 155 -24.10 -32.39 37.73
C ALA A 155 -24.02 -31.05 38.47
N ARG A 156 -23.20 -30.10 37.99
CA ARG A 156 -23.12 -28.76 38.57
C ARG A 156 -24.44 -28.00 38.47
N VAL A 157 -25.08 -28.02 37.30
CA VAL A 157 -26.37 -27.36 37.07
C VAL A 157 -27.47 -27.99 37.92
N ALA A 158 -27.54 -29.32 37.98
CA ALA A 158 -28.53 -30.04 38.78
C ALA A 158 -28.43 -29.74 40.29
N HIS A 159 -27.24 -29.39 40.78
CA HIS A 159 -26.99 -29.02 42.17
C HIS A 159 -26.88 -27.51 42.41
N GLY A 160 -27.36 -26.68 41.47
CA GLY A 160 -27.48 -25.23 41.63
C GLY A 160 -26.16 -24.46 41.66
N GLN A 161 -25.06 -25.04 41.14
CA GLN A 161 -23.71 -24.48 41.24
C GLN A 161 -23.23 -23.71 39.99
N GLY A 162 -24.07 -23.58 38.96
CA GLY A 162 -23.69 -22.95 37.68
C GLY A 162 -22.63 -23.73 36.89
N ALA A 163 -22.48 -23.43 35.61
CA ALA A 163 -21.46 -24.07 34.77
C ALA A 163 -20.04 -23.61 35.18
N SER A 164 -19.05 -24.51 35.13
CA SER A 164 -17.66 -24.13 35.39
C SER A 164 -17.15 -23.22 34.26
N THR A 165 -16.42 -22.16 34.64
CA THR A 165 -15.75 -21.24 33.70
C THR A 165 -14.40 -21.77 33.22
N PHE A 166 -13.89 -22.86 33.80
CA PHE A 166 -12.64 -23.47 33.39
C PHE A 166 -12.81 -24.21 32.05
N GLN A 167 -11.85 -24.03 31.14
CA GLN A 167 -11.84 -24.68 29.84
C GLN A 167 -10.45 -25.20 29.50
N TRP A 168 -10.39 -26.47 29.07
CA TRP A 168 -9.21 -27.00 28.40
C TRP A 168 -9.11 -26.49 26.96
N TYR A 169 -7.89 -26.41 26.46
CA TYR A 169 -7.63 -26.13 25.06
C TYR A 169 -7.61 -27.41 24.22
N PHE A 170 -8.75 -27.75 23.60
CA PHE A 170 -8.95 -28.93 22.75
C PHE A 170 -9.18 -28.53 21.27
N PRO A 171 -8.11 -28.21 20.51
CA PRO A 171 -8.25 -27.73 19.13
C PRO A 171 -8.53 -28.85 18.12
N THR A 172 -9.10 -28.48 16.98
CA THR A 172 -9.17 -29.35 15.80
C THR A 172 -7.79 -29.47 15.15
N ALA A 173 -7.58 -30.53 14.37
CA ALA A 173 -6.34 -30.72 13.61
C ALA A 173 -6.08 -29.55 12.65
N ASP A 174 -7.10 -29.12 11.89
CA ASP A 174 -6.98 -28.02 10.93
C ASP A 174 -6.73 -26.67 11.63
N GLY A 175 -7.47 -26.37 12.70
CA GLY A 175 -7.29 -25.12 13.45
C GLY A 175 -5.90 -25.00 14.09
N TYR A 176 -5.35 -26.10 14.59
CA TYR A 176 -3.98 -26.10 15.11
C TYR A 176 -2.92 -26.11 13.99
N ALA A 177 -3.20 -26.71 12.82
CA ALA A 177 -2.33 -26.70 11.65
C ALA A 177 -2.15 -25.29 11.08
N GLU A 178 -3.25 -24.54 10.97
CA GLU A 178 -3.23 -23.14 10.56
C GLU A 178 -2.41 -22.29 11.52
N ARG A 179 -2.63 -22.46 12.83
CA ARG A 179 -1.88 -21.76 13.87
C ARG A 179 -0.38 -22.05 13.78
N LEU A 180 0.00 -23.31 13.56
CA LEU A 180 1.41 -23.68 13.30
C LEU A 180 1.98 -22.97 12.07
N ARG A 181 1.23 -22.88 10.96
CA ARG A 181 1.69 -22.17 9.74
C ARG A 181 1.85 -20.67 9.97
N LYS A 182 0.91 -20.03 10.69
CA LYS A 182 0.99 -18.62 11.11
C LYS A 182 2.27 -18.34 11.89
N HIS A 183 2.65 -19.25 12.78
CA HIS A 183 3.89 -19.17 13.56
C HIS A 183 5.13 -19.71 12.82
N GLY A 184 5.09 -19.76 11.49
CA GLY A 184 6.26 -20.06 10.67
C GLY A 184 6.73 -21.52 10.72
N PHE A 185 5.83 -22.46 11.01
CA PHE A 185 6.10 -23.89 10.87
C PHE A 185 5.61 -24.44 9.52
N GLN A 186 6.31 -25.46 9.03
CA GLN A 186 5.88 -26.39 8.01
C GLN A 186 5.31 -27.63 8.71
N VAL A 187 4.00 -27.81 8.65
CA VAL A 187 3.31 -28.98 9.20
C VAL A 187 3.65 -30.21 8.34
N LYS A 188 4.07 -31.30 8.98
CA LYS A 188 4.40 -32.58 8.32
C LYS A 188 3.37 -33.67 8.63
N LEU A 189 2.86 -33.69 9.85
CA LEU A 189 1.76 -34.56 10.29
C LEU A 189 0.90 -33.77 11.27
N ILE A 190 -0.41 -33.82 11.10
CA ILE A 190 -1.34 -33.38 12.13
C ILE A 190 -2.66 -34.15 12.01
N GLU A 191 -3.11 -34.76 13.10
CA GLU A 191 -4.29 -35.63 13.09
C GLU A 191 -4.96 -35.72 14.46
N CYS A 192 -6.29 -35.74 14.50
CA CYS A 192 -7.06 -36.09 15.69
C CYS A 192 -7.36 -37.60 15.68
N LEU A 193 -6.98 -38.29 16.75
CA LEU A 193 -7.08 -39.74 16.89
C LEU A 193 -8.01 -40.08 18.05
N PRO A 194 -9.22 -40.62 17.81
CA PRO A 194 -10.02 -41.23 18.86
C PRO A 194 -9.22 -42.35 19.54
N ARG A 195 -9.09 -42.30 20.86
CA ARG A 195 -8.37 -43.28 21.65
C ARG A 195 -9.12 -43.55 22.96
N PRO A 196 -10.23 -44.31 22.92
CA PRO A 196 -10.93 -44.71 24.14
C PRO A 196 -9.96 -45.28 25.17
N THR A 197 -9.92 -44.69 26.36
CA THR A 197 -8.87 -44.95 27.36
C THR A 197 -9.49 -45.52 28.63
N ALA A 198 -9.03 -46.69 29.05
CA ALA A 198 -9.50 -47.32 30.27
C ALA A 198 -9.10 -46.50 31.50
N LEU A 199 -10.04 -46.35 32.43
CA LEU A 199 -9.86 -45.63 33.69
C LEU A 199 -9.52 -46.63 34.81
N PRO A 200 -8.25 -46.76 35.22
CA PRO A 200 -7.81 -47.85 36.11
C PRO A 200 -8.43 -47.75 37.50
N THR A 201 -8.66 -46.54 38.00
CA THR A 201 -9.28 -46.24 39.30
C THR A 201 -10.75 -45.86 39.18
N GLY A 202 -11.35 -46.12 38.01
CA GLY A 202 -12.73 -45.77 37.69
C GLY A 202 -12.97 -44.28 37.48
N VAL A 203 -14.22 -43.94 37.19
CA VAL A 203 -14.64 -42.55 36.89
C VAL A 203 -14.36 -41.61 38.06
N ALA A 204 -14.62 -42.05 39.29
CA ALA A 204 -14.42 -41.23 40.49
C ALA A 204 -12.93 -40.84 40.71
N GLY A 205 -12.00 -41.77 40.43
CA GLY A 205 -10.56 -41.49 40.51
C GLY A 205 -10.11 -40.53 39.41
N TRP A 206 -10.61 -40.71 38.19
CA TRP A 206 -10.34 -39.78 37.08
C TRP A 206 -10.87 -38.37 37.36
N LEU A 207 -12.10 -38.25 37.86
CA LEU A 207 -12.71 -36.96 38.21
C LEU A 207 -11.94 -36.24 39.33
N ARG A 208 -11.41 -37.00 40.30
CA ARG A 208 -10.58 -36.44 41.39
C ARG A 208 -9.31 -35.78 40.86
N VAL A 209 -8.65 -36.38 39.87
CA VAL A 209 -7.34 -35.92 39.40
C VAL A 209 -7.43 -34.98 38.20
N PHE A 210 -8.28 -35.26 37.22
CA PHE A 210 -8.34 -34.44 36.01
C PHE A 210 -9.47 -33.42 36.04
N ALA A 211 -10.60 -33.70 36.68
CA ALA A 211 -11.72 -32.74 36.73
C ALA A 211 -11.67 -31.77 37.91
N ALA A 212 -10.58 -31.72 38.67
CA ALA A 212 -10.45 -30.82 39.82
C ALA A 212 -10.68 -29.33 39.45
N PRO A 213 -10.11 -28.77 38.36
CA PRO A 213 -10.37 -27.38 37.98
C PRO A 213 -11.81 -27.09 37.56
N LEU A 214 -12.54 -28.13 37.14
CA LEU A 214 -13.99 -28.03 36.89
C LEU A 214 -14.81 -28.01 38.18
N LEU A 215 -14.21 -28.14 39.35
CA LEU A 215 -14.88 -28.20 40.65
C LEU A 215 -14.25 -27.26 41.70
N ASP A 216 -13.06 -26.72 41.45
CA ASP A 216 -12.27 -25.96 42.43
C ASP A 216 -12.86 -24.60 42.81
N ASP A 217 -13.74 -24.05 41.97
CA ASP A 217 -14.54 -22.86 42.28
C ASP A 217 -15.71 -23.16 43.24
N LEU A 218 -16.01 -24.43 43.52
CA LEU A 218 -17.09 -24.83 44.42
C LEU A 218 -16.62 -24.94 45.88
N PRO A 219 -17.52 -24.74 46.88
CA PRO A 219 -17.24 -25.08 48.27
C PRO A 219 -16.95 -26.59 48.45
N ALA A 220 -16.10 -26.95 49.42
CA ALA A 220 -15.64 -28.33 49.62
C ALA A 220 -16.79 -29.36 49.78
N GLU A 221 -17.88 -28.99 50.45
CA GLU A 221 -19.08 -29.83 50.64
C GLU A 221 -19.86 -30.05 49.32
N ALA A 222 -19.88 -29.04 48.44
CA ALA A 222 -20.51 -29.11 47.13
C ALA A 222 -19.67 -29.92 46.12
N ARG A 223 -18.33 -29.87 46.21
CA ARG A 223 -17.42 -30.64 45.34
C ARG A 223 -17.67 -32.14 45.40
N ALA A 224 -17.81 -32.68 46.61
CA ALA A 224 -18.08 -34.11 46.80
C ALA A 224 -19.43 -34.51 46.18
N THR A 225 -20.47 -33.73 46.46
CA THR A 225 -21.84 -33.95 45.96
C THR A 225 -21.91 -33.91 44.43
N VAL A 226 -21.32 -32.89 43.80
CA VAL A 226 -21.29 -32.75 42.34
C VAL A 226 -20.46 -33.86 41.69
N ARG A 227 -19.34 -34.26 42.30
CA ARG A 227 -18.51 -35.36 41.78
C ARG A 227 -19.23 -36.71 41.84
N ASP A 228 -19.96 -36.98 42.91
CA ASP A 228 -20.72 -38.23 43.05
C ASP A 228 -21.89 -38.27 42.05
N ALA A 229 -22.58 -37.13 41.87
CA ALA A 229 -23.61 -36.99 40.84
C ALA A 229 -23.05 -37.15 39.41
N ALA A 230 -21.90 -36.57 39.10
CA ALA A 230 -21.22 -36.76 37.81
C ALA A 230 -20.79 -38.21 37.61
N THR A 231 -20.33 -38.89 38.67
CA THR A 231 -19.98 -40.32 38.65
C THR A 231 -21.20 -41.18 38.33
N ALA A 232 -22.37 -40.85 38.90
CA ALA A 232 -23.62 -41.55 38.61
C ALA A 232 -24.09 -41.34 37.15
N LEU A 233 -23.96 -40.12 36.62
CA LEU A 233 -24.27 -39.82 35.21
C LEU A 233 -23.36 -40.55 34.21
N LEU A 234 -22.19 -41.02 34.67
CA LEU A 234 -21.20 -41.73 33.87
C LEU A 234 -21.18 -43.24 34.15
N ALA A 235 -22.19 -43.78 34.86
CA ALA A 235 -22.25 -45.20 35.21
C ALA A 235 -22.27 -46.13 33.98
N ASP A 236 -22.87 -45.64 32.87
CA ASP A 236 -23.08 -46.38 31.62
C ASP A 236 -21.96 -46.17 30.58
N LEU A 237 -20.81 -45.60 30.97
CA LEU A 237 -19.66 -45.50 30.06
C LEU A 237 -19.28 -46.89 29.51
N PRO A 238 -18.93 -46.98 28.21
CA PRO A 238 -18.47 -48.23 27.61
C PRO A 238 -17.33 -48.84 28.42
N ARG A 239 -17.30 -50.17 28.57
CA ARG A 239 -16.26 -50.87 29.36
C ARG A 239 -15.33 -51.66 28.45
N ASN A 240 -14.06 -51.75 28.83
CA ASN A 240 -13.10 -52.62 28.15
C ASN A 240 -13.33 -54.10 28.52
N ALA A 241 -12.56 -55.01 27.92
CA ALA A 241 -12.66 -56.44 28.16
C ALA A 241 -12.42 -56.87 29.63
N THR A 242 -11.79 -56.03 30.45
CA THR A 242 -11.56 -56.27 31.89
C THR A 242 -12.59 -55.58 32.78
N GLY A 243 -13.64 -54.98 32.19
CA GLY A 243 -14.74 -54.33 32.91
C GLY A 243 -14.48 -52.88 33.35
N GLN A 244 -13.34 -52.29 32.98
CA GLN A 244 -12.99 -50.91 33.33
C GLN A 244 -13.71 -49.92 32.40
N PRO A 245 -14.25 -48.81 32.92
CA PRO A 245 -14.90 -47.80 32.07
C PRO A 245 -13.88 -47.11 31.16
N LEU A 246 -14.30 -46.79 29.94
CA LEU A 246 -13.52 -46.15 28.89
C LEU A 246 -13.94 -44.67 28.78
N ALA A 247 -12.97 -43.78 28.98
CA ALA A 247 -13.14 -42.36 28.66
C ALA A 247 -12.95 -42.14 27.15
N ASP A 248 -13.75 -41.24 26.58
CA ASP A 248 -13.78 -40.83 25.18
C ASP A 248 -12.63 -39.86 24.83
N TYR A 249 -11.40 -40.31 25.06
CA TYR A 249 -10.21 -39.53 24.73
C TYR A 249 -10.07 -39.35 23.22
N VAL A 250 -9.72 -38.13 22.81
CA VAL A 250 -9.33 -37.77 21.45
C VAL A 250 -7.98 -37.07 21.52
N ARG A 251 -6.98 -37.61 20.82
CA ARG A 251 -5.60 -37.11 20.86
C ARG A 251 -5.27 -36.37 19.56
N LEU A 252 -4.94 -35.09 19.65
CA LEU A 252 -4.33 -34.36 18.56
C LEU A 252 -2.82 -34.65 18.56
N ARG A 253 -2.32 -35.26 17.48
CA ARG A 253 -0.91 -35.54 17.25
C ARG A 253 -0.35 -34.58 16.22
N VAL A 254 0.87 -34.10 16.45
CA VAL A 254 1.54 -33.06 15.65
C VAL A 254 2.99 -33.44 15.39
N LEU A 255 3.43 -33.29 14.14
CA LEU A 255 4.82 -33.16 13.73
C LEU A 255 4.94 -31.95 12.79
N ALA A 256 5.71 -30.95 13.18
CA ALA A 256 5.96 -29.75 12.38
C ALA A 256 7.45 -29.38 12.41
N ARG A 257 7.91 -28.60 11.43
CA ARG A 257 9.29 -28.10 11.35
C ARG A 257 9.32 -26.59 11.22
N LYS A 258 10.23 -25.90 11.90
CA LYS A 258 10.43 -24.45 11.72
C LYS A 258 10.86 -24.17 10.27
N ARG A 259 10.13 -23.30 9.54
CA ARG A 259 10.45 -22.94 8.14
C ARG A 259 11.84 -22.29 8.05
N MET A 260 12.57 -22.60 6.99
CA MET A 260 13.80 -21.90 6.61
C MET A 260 13.41 -20.64 5.83
N THR A 261 13.83 -19.45 6.26
CA THR A 261 13.63 -18.21 5.48
C THR A 261 14.66 -18.15 4.34
N SER A 262 14.23 -17.76 3.13
CA SER A 262 15.15 -17.47 2.01
C SER A 262 16.01 -16.24 2.34
N ALA A 263 17.18 -16.14 1.71
CA ALA A 263 18.09 -15.02 1.90
C ALA A 263 17.45 -13.67 1.50
N PRO A 264 17.74 -12.56 2.20
CA PRO A 264 17.37 -11.20 1.77
C PRO A 264 17.82 -10.89 0.35
N ARG A 265 16.98 -10.21 -0.45
CA ARG A 265 17.22 -9.95 -1.88
C ARG A 265 17.34 -8.46 -2.20
N THR A 266 18.19 -8.13 -3.17
CA THR A 266 18.28 -6.76 -3.71
C THR A 266 17.07 -6.42 -4.60
N LEU A 267 16.87 -5.14 -4.91
CA LEU A 267 15.87 -4.73 -5.90
C LEU A 267 16.15 -5.38 -7.27
N TYR A 268 17.42 -5.42 -7.67
CA TYR A 268 17.82 -6.09 -8.90
C TYR A 268 17.45 -7.59 -8.91
N ASP A 269 17.66 -8.31 -7.81
CA ASP A 269 17.26 -9.72 -7.69
C ASP A 269 15.76 -9.89 -7.88
N LYS A 270 14.95 -9.04 -7.24
CA LYS A 270 13.49 -9.08 -7.34
C LYS A 270 13.02 -8.86 -8.78
N LEU A 271 13.60 -7.88 -9.48
CA LEU A 271 13.27 -7.63 -10.89
C LEU A 271 13.77 -8.75 -11.80
N TRP A 272 15.00 -9.22 -11.62
CA TRP A 272 15.53 -10.31 -12.42
C TRP A 272 14.66 -11.56 -12.30
N ASP A 273 14.41 -12.01 -11.08
CA ASP A 273 13.66 -13.24 -10.80
C ASP A 273 12.21 -13.18 -11.34
N ALA A 274 11.61 -11.98 -11.37
CA ALA A 274 10.25 -11.77 -11.89
C ALA A 274 10.15 -11.90 -13.42
N HIS A 275 11.25 -11.72 -14.17
CA HIS A 275 11.22 -11.63 -15.64
C HIS A 275 12.01 -12.76 -16.34
N VAL A 276 12.64 -13.65 -15.58
CA VAL A 276 13.30 -14.83 -16.15
C VAL A 276 12.24 -15.84 -16.63
N VAL A 277 12.19 -16.04 -17.94
CA VAL A 277 11.37 -17.07 -18.59
C VAL A 277 12.09 -18.43 -18.56
N VAL A 278 13.40 -18.41 -18.82
CA VAL A 278 14.27 -19.58 -18.74
C VAL A 278 15.54 -19.17 -18.00
N PRO A 279 15.89 -19.84 -16.87
CA PRO A 279 17.09 -19.50 -16.12
C PRO A 279 18.36 -19.77 -16.93
N GLU A 280 19.43 -19.04 -16.63
CA GLU A 280 20.72 -19.27 -17.26
C GLU A 280 21.34 -20.61 -16.83
N THR A 281 22.18 -21.17 -17.70
CA THR A 281 23.02 -22.33 -17.42
C THR A 281 24.47 -21.99 -17.78
N ASP A 282 25.42 -22.85 -17.45
CA ASP A 282 26.81 -22.65 -17.86
C ASP A 282 26.94 -22.47 -19.38
N SER A 283 26.13 -23.20 -20.16
CA SER A 283 26.18 -23.20 -21.63
C SER A 283 25.28 -22.18 -22.31
N ALA A 284 24.28 -21.58 -21.62
CA ALA A 284 23.32 -20.66 -22.24
C ALA A 284 22.92 -19.49 -21.32
N PRO A 285 22.79 -18.25 -21.82
CA PRO A 285 22.20 -17.14 -21.07
C PRO A 285 20.73 -17.39 -20.70
N ALA A 286 20.23 -16.64 -19.72
CA ALA A 286 18.81 -16.65 -19.37
C ALA A 286 17.98 -16.02 -20.49
N VAL A 287 16.74 -16.46 -20.64
CA VAL A 287 15.75 -15.79 -21.49
C VAL A 287 14.94 -14.85 -20.61
N LEU A 288 15.11 -13.54 -20.83
CA LEU A 288 14.43 -12.48 -20.09
C LEU A 288 13.26 -11.94 -20.90
N TYR A 289 12.08 -11.87 -20.29
CA TYR A 289 10.91 -11.23 -20.89
C TYR A 289 11.04 -9.71 -20.82
N ILE A 290 10.60 -9.01 -21.88
CA ILE A 290 10.66 -7.55 -21.98
C ILE A 290 9.25 -6.97 -21.87
N ASP A 291 9.00 -6.08 -20.91
CA ASP A 291 7.67 -5.48 -20.74
C ASP A 291 7.36 -4.37 -21.71
N LEU A 292 8.35 -3.51 -21.96
CA LEU A 292 8.24 -2.35 -22.83
C LEU A 292 9.42 -2.29 -23.80
N HIS A 293 9.11 -2.22 -25.09
CA HIS A 293 10.10 -2.02 -26.15
C HIS A 293 9.93 -0.62 -26.73
N LEU A 294 10.97 0.19 -26.61
CA LEU A 294 11.02 1.51 -27.22
C LEU A 294 11.87 1.46 -28.49
N ILE A 295 11.46 2.17 -29.53
CA ILE A 295 12.15 2.18 -30.82
C ILE A 295 12.23 3.60 -31.39
N HIS A 296 13.26 3.85 -32.20
CA HIS A 296 13.52 5.13 -32.87
C HIS A 296 14.11 4.92 -34.27
N GLU A 297 14.28 5.99 -35.04
CA GLU A 297 14.52 5.94 -36.48
C GLU A 297 15.92 5.48 -36.89
N VAL A 298 16.88 5.46 -35.97
CA VAL A 298 18.29 5.16 -36.29
C VAL A 298 18.57 3.66 -36.31
N THR A 299 18.07 2.93 -35.31
CA THR A 299 18.45 1.53 -35.08
C THR A 299 17.37 0.53 -35.49
N SER A 300 16.13 0.98 -35.64
CA SER A 300 14.97 0.11 -35.89
C SER A 300 14.76 -0.31 -37.35
N PRO A 301 15.06 0.51 -38.38
CA PRO A 301 14.80 0.13 -39.77
C PRO A 301 15.43 -1.22 -40.19
N GLN A 302 16.65 -1.49 -39.73
CA GLN A 302 17.38 -2.73 -40.03
C GLN A 302 16.72 -3.94 -39.35
N ALA A 303 16.22 -3.78 -38.13
CA ALA A 303 15.49 -4.84 -37.41
C ALA A 303 14.21 -5.24 -38.16
N PHE A 304 13.45 -4.27 -38.70
CA PHE A 304 12.27 -4.59 -39.52
C PHE A 304 12.63 -5.29 -40.84
N THR A 305 13.77 -4.96 -41.45
CA THR A 305 14.26 -5.66 -42.63
C THR A 305 14.58 -7.13 -42.33
N GLU A 306 15.25 -7.41 -41.21
CA GLU A 306 15.52 -8.78 -40.76
C GLU A 306 14.22 -9.58 -40.57
N LEU A 307 13.19 -8.97 -39.96
CA LEU A 307 11.88 -9.62 -39.80
C LEU A 307 11.26 -9.97 -41.16
N ARG A 308 11.26 -9.03 -42.12
CA ARG A 308 10.72 -9.26 -43.48
C ARG A 308 11.46 -10.38 -44.21
N GLU A 309 12.79 -10.38 -44.17
CA GLU A 309 13.62 -11.42 -44.82
C GLU A 309 13.34 -12.82 -44.27
N ARG A 310 12.99 -12.91 -42.98
CA ARG A 310 12.63 -14.17 -42.31
C ARG A 310 11.15 -14.51 -42.34
N GLY A 311 10.31 -13.67 -42.95
CA GLY A 311 8.86 -13.84 -42.97
C GLY A 311 8.20 -13.73 -41.59
N LEU A 312 8.81 -13.00 -40.66
CA LEU A 312 8.34 -12.79 -39.29
C LEU A 312 7.59 -11.46 -39.15
N LYS A 313 6.69 -11.39 -38.16
CA LYS A 313 5.96 -10.17 -37.80
C LYS A 313 6.27 -9.78 -36.35
N PRO A 314 6.17 -8.49 -35.98
CA PRO A 314 6.30 -8.10 -34.59
C PRO A 314 5.28 -8.82 -33.69
N ARG A 315 5.76 -9.37 -32.57
CA ARG A 315 5.01 -10.25 -31.66
C ARG A 315 4.05 -9.48 -30.74
N ARG A 316 4.49 -8.34 -30.22
CA ARG A 316 3.71 -7.44 -29.34
C ARG A 316 3.80 -5.98 -29.81
N PRO A 317 3.15 -5.63 -30.93
CA PRO A 317 3.04 -4.22 -31.35
C PRO A 317 2.44 -3.33 -30.25
N ASP A 318 1.55 -3.89 -29.42
CA ASP A 318 0.92 -3.22 -28.28
C ASP A 318 1.92 -2.75 -27.21
N ARG A 319 3.03 -3.47 -27.04
CA ARG A 319 4.12 -3.18 -26.09
C ARG A 319 5.32 -2.49 -26.73
N THR A 320 5.21 -2.11 -28.01
CA THR A 320 6.25 -1.41 -28.74
C THR A 320 5.82 0.04 -28.98
N LYS A 321 6.65 1.02 -28.62
CA LYS A 321 6.37 2.46 -28.83
C LYS A 321 7.50 3.12 -29.59
N ALA A 322 7.16 3.93 -30.59
CA ALA A 322 8.12 4.56 -31.49
C ALA A 322 8.11 6.09 -31.40
N THR A 323 9.27 6.73 -31.56
CA THR A 323 9.40 8.19 -31.75
C THR A 323 10.52 8.53 -32.72
N MET A 324 10.60 9.79 -33.12
CA MET A 324 11.65 10.35 -33.98
C MET A 324 12.38 11.46 -33.25
N ASP A 325 13.68 11.30 -33.00
CA ASP A 325 14.40 12.22 -32.09
C ASP A 325 15.89 12.48 -32.40
N HIS A 326 16.55 11.66 -33.23
CA HIS A 326 17.98 11.80 -33.53
C HIS A 326 18.25 12.59 -34.81
N SER A 327 17.51 12.25 -35.86
CA SER A 327 17.60 12.83 -37.22
C SER A 327 16.60 13.97 -37.43
N THR A 328 15.94 14.43 -36.36
CA THR A 328 14.90 15.45 -36.40
C THR A 328 15.49 16.86 -36.23
N PRO A 329 15.08 17.84 -37.05
CA PRO A 329 15.54 19.22 -36.92
C PRO A 329 15.04 19.87 -35.63
N THR A 330 15.87 20.72 -35.03
CA THR A 330 15.54 21.54 -33.84
C THR A 330 15.31 23.01 -34.22
N LEU A 331 15.30 23.30 -35.52
CA LEU A 331 14.86 24.57 -36.10
C LEU A 331 13.39 24.44 -36.53
N PRO A 332 12.62 25.53 -36.45
CA PRO A 332 11.23 25.51 -36.89
C PRO A 332 11.13 25.17 -38.39
N ALA A 333 9.98 24.63 -38.78
CA ALA A 333 9.66 24.39 -40.19
C ALA A 333 9.71 25.69 -40.99
N ALA A 334 10.07 25.61 -42.27
CA ALA A 334 9.97 26.72 -43.18
C ALA A 334 8.49 27.11 -43.40
N ALA A 335 8.25 28.30 -43.98
CA ALA A 335 6.89 28.83 -44.18
C ALA A 335 6.00 27.95 -45.06
N ASP A 336 6.57 27.07 -45.88
CA ASP A 336 5.87 26.09 -46.72
C ASP A 336 5.63 24.74 -46.02
N GLY A 337 5.98 24.63 -44.74
CA GLY A 337 5.84 23.42 -43.93
C GLY A 337 6.98 22.41 -44.07
N THR A 338 8.01 22.71 -44.87
CA THR A 338 9.17 21.82 -45.02
C THR A 338 10.04 21.82 -43.77
N LEU A 339 10.45 20.62 -43.32
CA LEU A 339 11.35 20.45 -42.18
C LEU A 339 12.82 20.56 -42.65
N PRO A 340 13.67 21.35 -41.97
CA PRO A 340 15.05 21.57 -42.39
C PRO A 340 15.96 20.40 -41.98
N TYR A 341 15.78 19.23 -42.58
CA TYR A 341 16.64 18.06 -42.36
C TYR A 341 18.09 18.36 -42.74
N ALA A 342 19.04 17.92 -41.90
CA ALA A 342 20.47 18.09 -42.17
C ALA A 342 20.95 17.36 -43.44
N SER A 343 20.26 16.28 -43.82
CA SER A 343 20.58 15.51 -45.03
C SER A 343 19.37 14.72 -45.55
N ALA A 344 19.41 14.34 -46.83
CA ALA A 344 18.42 13.43 -47.43
C ALA A 344 18.40 12.04 -46.74
N ALA A 345 19.52 11.61 -46.16
CA ALA A 345 19.57 10.36 -45.40
C ALA A 345 18.79 10.46 -44.08
N SER A 346 18.89 11.60 -43.38
CA SER A 346 18.12 11.89 -42.16
C SER A 346 16.62 11.84 -42.43
N GLU A 347 16.17 12.48 -43.50
CA GLU A 347 14.77 12.45 -43.95
C GLU A 347 14.31 11.03 -44.29
N ALA A 348 15.13 10.26 -45.02
CA ALA A 348 14.81 8.89 -45.40
C ALA A 348 14.68 7.94 -44.20
N GLN A 349 15.49 8.12 -43.14
CA GLN A 349 15.40 7.34 -41.90
C GLN A 349 14.08 7.58 -41.18
N VAL A 350 13.72 8.85 -40.98
CA VAL A 350 12.44 9.26 -40.37
C VAL A 350 11.27 8.68 -41.17
N ALA A 351 11.27 8.85 -42.50
CA ALA A 351 10.22 8.31 -43.36
C ALA A 351 10.14 6.77 -43.32
N MET A 352 11.26 6.08 -43.12
CA MET A 352 11.30 4.62 -43.03
C MET A 352 10.66 4.10 -41.73
N LEU A 353 10.93 4.73 -40.59
CA LEU A 353 10.29 4.36 -39.33
C LEU A 353 8.77 4.53 -39.42
N ALA A 354 8.29 5.63 -40.01
CA ALA A 354 6.86 5.87 -40.21
C ALA A 354 6.17 4.74 -40.97
N ARG A 355 6.77 4.30 -42.09
CA ARG A 355 6.25 3.19 -42.88
C ARG A 355 6.22 1.87 -42.10
N ASN A 356 7.31 1.54 -41.41
CA ASN A 356 7.39 0.29 -40.63
C ASN A 356 6.34 0.27 -39.50
N CYS A 357 6.13 1.40 -38.82
CA CYS A 357 5.14 1.48 -37.74
C CYS A 357 3.71 1.32 -38.28
N ALA A 358 3.39 2.02 -39.38
CA ALA A 358 2.09 1.90 -40.03
C ALA A 358 1.81 0.47 -40.55
N GLU A 359 2.82 -0.19 -41.13
CA GLU A 359 2.70 -1.57 -41.64
C GLU A 359 2.35 -2.58 -40.54
N HIS A 360 2.88 -2.37 -39.33
CA HIS A 360 2.77 -3.33 -38.23
C HIS A 360 1.83 -2.91 -37.09
N GLY A 361 1.15 -1.77 -37.23
CA GLY A 361 0.26 -1.25 -36.18
C GLY A 361 1.00 -0.88 -34.89
N ILE A 362 2.24 -0.41 -35.01
CA ILE A 362 3.03 0.09 -33.88
C ILE A 362 2.72 1.58 -33.72
N GLU A 363 2.45 1.99 -32.49
CA GLU A 363 2.17 3.40 -32.17
C GLU A 363 3.43 4.26 -32.32
N LEU A 364 3.30 5.33 -33.09
CA LEU A 364 4.38 6.25 -33.41
C LEU A 364 4.01 7.69 -33.02
N PHE A 365 4.87 8.32 -32.23
CA PHE A 365 4.88 9.76 -31.99
C PHE A 365 5.68 10.44 -33.11
N ASP A 366 5.00 10.74 -34.21
CA ASP A 366 5.63 11.31 -35.40
C ASP A 366 5.92 12.82 -35.27
N MET A 367 6.45 13.43 -36.33
CA MET A 367 6.78 14.86 -36.35
C MET A 367 5.57 15.79 -36.19
N ALA A 368 4.34 15.33 -36.42
CA ALA A 368 3.13 16.14 -36.26
C ALA A 368 2.48 15.94 -34.88
N SER A 369 2.94 14.98 -34.09
CA SER A 369 2.37 14.64 -32.80
C SER A 369 2.66 15.71 -31.73
N ASP A 370 1.62 16.14 -31.01
CA ASP A 370 1.73 17.01 -29.84
C ASP A 370 2.47 16.36 -28.65
N ASN A 371 2.78 15.08 -28.76
CA ASN A 371 3.46 14.27 -27.75
C ASN A 371 4.82 13.76 -28.24
N ARG A 372 5.38 14.34 -29.31
CA ARG A 372 6.72 13.98 -29.82
C ARG A 372 7.83 14.51 -28.91
N GLY A 373 9.00 13.88 -29.04
CA GLY A 373 10.20 14.22 -28.29
C GLY A 373 11.16 13.05 -28.19
N ILE A 374 12.20 13.24 -27.39
CA ILE A 374 13.25 12.25 -27.15
C ILE A 374 12.66 11.03 -26.45
N VAL A 375 12.99 9.83 -26.90
CA VAL A 375 12.39 8.56 -26.46
C VAL A 375 12.42 8.36 -24.95
N HIS A 376 13.50 8.78 -24.29
CA HIS A 376 13.68 8.68 -22.84
C HIS A 376 13.02 9.82 -22.03
N VAL A 377 12.45 10.81 -22.71
CA VAL A 377 11.67 11.91 -22.10
C VAL A 377 10.18 11.62 -22.27
N ILE A 378 9.75 11.23 -23.49
CA ILE A 378 8.33 11.01 -23.75
C ILE A 378 7.80 9.74 -23.10
N ALA A 379 8.59 8.67 -23.01
CA ALA A 379 8.06 7.41 -22.47
C ALA A 379 7.67 7.51 -20.99
N PRO A 380 8.46 8.18 -20.12
CA PRO A 380 8.03 8.55 -18.78
C PRO A 380 6.87 9.54 -18.77
N GLU A 381 6.91 10.63 -19.54
CA GLU A 381 5.84 11.65 -19.59
C GLU A 381 4.48 11.04 -19.94
N GLN A 382 4.46 10.09 -20.87
CA GLN A 382 3.26 9.40 -21.31
C GLN A 382 2.79 8.35 -20.30
N GLY A 383 3.61 7.94 -19.33
CA GLY A 383 3.27 6.90 -18.34
C GLY A 383 3.50 5.47 -18.80
N PHE A 384 4.28 5.27 -19.87
CA PHE A 384 4.65 3.93 -20.31
C PHE A 384 5.70 3.31 -19.39
N THR A 385 6.63 4.13 -18.89
CA THR A 385 7.62 3.71 -17.91
C THR A 385 6.98 3.59 -16.54
N GLN A 386 7.01 2.38 -15.95
CA GLN A 386 6.39 2.10 -14.66
C GLN A 386 7.28 1.19 -13.81
N PRO A 387 7.21 1.28 -12.48
CA PRO A 387 8.00 0.43 -11.61
C PRO A 387 7.79 -1.06 -11.84
N GLY A 388 8.87 -1.81 -11.72
CA GLY A 388 8.84 -3.27 -11.86
C GLY A 388 9.01 -3.80 -13.27
N MET A 389 9.16 -2.96 -14.29
CA MET A 389 9.25 -3.40 -15.68
C MET A 389 10.68 -3.74 -16.12
N THR A 390 10.80 -4.62 -17.12
CA THR A 390 11.97 -4.68 -18.00
C THR A 390 11.77 -3.81 -19.24
N ILE A 391 12.68 -2.87 -19.48
CA ILE A 391 12.52 -1.85 -20.54
C ILE A 391 13.77 -1.81 -21.41
N VAL A 392 13.60 -1.89 -22.73
CA VAL A 392 14.72 -1.86 -23.68
C VAL A 392 14.47 -0.93 -24.85
N CYS A 393 15.53 -0.34 -25.38
CA CYS A 393 15.54 0.45 -26.61
C CYS A 393 16.84 0.19 -27.35
N GLY A 394 16.85 0.43 -28.66
CA GLY A 394 18.08 0.54 -29.46
C GLY A 394 19.00 1.72 -29.10
N ASP A 395 18.90 2.23 -27.88
CA ASP A 395 19.59 3.40 -27.33
C ASP A 395 20.19 3.04 -25.96
N SER A 396 21.46 3.40 -25.74
CA SER A 396 22.17 3.11 -24.49
C SER A 396 21.52 3.74 -23.26
N HIS A 397 20.97 4.95 -23.39
CA HIS A 397 20.44 5.76 -22.30
C HIS A 397 19.04 5.35 -21.83
N THR A 398 18.57 4.18 -22.28
CA THR A 398 17.40 3.47 -21.73
C THR A 398 17.48 3.29 -20.22
N SER A 399 18.70 3.28 -19.66
CA SER A 399 18.93 3.29 -18.20
C SER A 399 18.19 4.41 -17.46
N THR A 400 17.83 5.51 -18.12
CA THR A 400 16.97 6.59 -17.59
C THR A 400 15.73 6.04 -16.86
N HIS A 401 15.12 4.99 -17.41
CA HIS A 401 13.89 4.41 -16.87
C HIS A 401 14.09 3.64 -15.56
N GLY A 402 15.33 3.31 -15.20
CA GLY A 402 15.65 2.71 -13.91
C GLY A 402 15.37 3.65 -12.72
N ALA A 403 15.22 4.95 -12.96
CA ALA A 403 14.75 5.92 -11.98
C ALA A 403 13.38 5.55 -11.37
N PHE A 404 12.60 4.72 -12.07
CA PHE A 404 11.29 4.25 -11.65
C PHE A 404 11.35 2.88 -10.93
N GLY A 405 12.53 2.35 -10.59
CA GLY A 405 12.64 0.98 -10.09
C GLY A 405 12.38 -0.08 -11.17
N SER A 406 12.81 0.22 -12.40
CA SER A 406 12.75 -0.70 -13.56
C SER A 406 14.12 -1.25 -13.91
N LEU A 407 14.18 -2.44 -14.48
CA LEU A 407 15.39 -2.98 -15.08
C LEU A 407 15.46 -2.52 -16.54
N ALA A 408 16.13 -1.41 -16.78
CA ALA A 408 16.13 -0.74 -18.08
C ALA A 408 17.53 -0.60 -18.66
N PHE A 409 17.74 -1.06 -19.89
CA PHE A 409 19.05 -1.05 -20.53
C PHE A 409 18.97 -1.00 -22.06
N GLY A 410 19.99 -0.40 -22.68
CA GLY A 410 20.11 -0.33 -24.13
C GLY A 410 20.51 -1.66 -24.76
N ILE A 411 20.04 -1.87 -25.98
CA ILE A 411 20.25 -3.10 -26.76
C ILE A 411 20.74 -2.77 -28.18
N GLY A 412 21.41 -3.73 -28.81
CA GLY A 412 21.87 -3.58 -30.19
C GLY A 412 20.74 -3.73 -31.22
N THR A 413 20.96 -3.28 -32.47
CA THR A 413 20.00 -3.41 -33.58
C THR A 413 19.50 -4.85 -33.80
N SER A 414 20.36 -5.87 -33.69
CA SER A 414 19.91 -7.27 -33.81
C SER A 414 19.01 -7.69 -32.64
N GLU A 415 19.29 -7.20 -31.43
CA GLU A 415 18.46 -7.44 -30.26
C GLU A 415 17.10 -6.73 -30.37
N VAL A 416 17.03 -5.54 -31.00
CA VAL A 416 15.76 -4.89 -31.36
C VAL A 416 14.91 -5.85 -32.22
N GLY A 417 15.54 -6.52 -33.20
CA GLY A 417 14.91 -7.57 -34.00
C GLY A 417 14.42 -8.76 -33.17
N HIS A 418 15.22 -9.22 -32.19
CA HIS A 418 14.83 -10.31 -31.29
C HIS A 418 13.60 -9.96 -30.44
N VAL A 419 13.56 -8.75 -29.87
CA VAL A 419 12.41 -8.29 -29.08
C VAL A 419 11.19 -8.12 -29.96
N LEU A 420 11.32 -7.51 -31.15
CA LEU A 420 10.21 -7.43 -32.10
C LEU A 420 9.67 -8.83 -32.43
N ALA A 421 10.53 -9.81 -32.69
CA ALA A 421 10.10 -11.15 -33.08
C ALA A 421 9.53 -12.01 -31.93
N THR A 422 10.00 -11.82 -30.69
CA THR A 422 9.73 -12.76 -29.58
C THR A 422 9.23 -12.15 -28.28
N GLN A 423 9.46 -10.84 -28.07
CA GLN A 423 9.32 -10.13 -26.80
C GLN A 423 10.32 -10.56 -25.70
N CYS A 424 11.38 -11.29 -26.06
CA CYS A 424 12.38 -11.77 -25.12
C CYS A 424 13.82 -11.43 -25.58
N LEU A 425 14.74 -11.43 -24.62
CA LEU A 425 16.18 -11.29 -24.86
C LEU A 425 16.98 -12.34 -24.11
N LEU A 426 18.14 -12.70 -24.67
CA LEU A 426 19.12 -13.52 -23.99
C LEU A 426 20.03 -12.63 -23.13
N GLN A 427 20.07 -12.84 -21.82
CA GLN A 427 20.85 -12.03 -20.89
C GLN A 427 21.56 -12.91 -19.84
N ARG A 428 22.75 -12.49 -19.40
CA ARG A 428 23.44 -13.03 -18.23
C ARG A 428 23.14 -12.15 -17.02
N LYS A 429 22.96 -12.73 -15.83
CA LYS A 429 22.73 -11.93 -14.63
C LYS A 429 24.00 -11.12 -14.32
N ALA A 430 23.85 -9.82 -14.13
CA ALA A 430 24.94 -8.92 -13.76
C ALA A 430 25.20 -8.97 -12.25
N LYS A 431 26.34 -8.44 -11.82
CA LYS A 431 26.61 -8.22 -10.39
C LYS A 431 25.87 -6.97 -9.89
N THR A 432 25.78 -6.82 -8.57
CA THR A 432 25.10 -5.72 -7.90
C THR A 432 26.09 -4.72 -7.31
N LEU A 433 25.91 -3.43 -7.59
CA LEU A 433 26.72 -2.34 -7.02
C LEU A 433 25.80 -1.34 -6.32
N ALA A 434 25.93 -1.15 -5.02
CA ALA A 434 25.23 -0.08 -4.32
C ALA A 434 26.06 1.21 -4.30
N ILE A 435 25.45 2.33 -4.65
CA ILE A 435 26.05 3.66 -4.48
C ILE A 435 25.16 4.44 -3.52
N THR A 436 25.70 4.71 -2.33
CA THR A 436 25.01 5.45 -1.26
C THR A 436 25.49 6.89 -1.24
N VAL A 437 24.58 7.85 -1.38
CA VAL A 437 24.88 9.28 -1.21
C VAL A 437 24.02 9.83 -0.09
N ASP A 438 24.66 10.28 0.98
CA ASP A 438 23.99 10.76 2.19
C ASP A 438 24.33 12.22 2.51
N GLY A 439 23.37 12.95 3.07
CA GLY A 439 23.50 14.35 3.44
C GLY A 439 22.81 15.31 2.46
N GLU A 440 23.02 16.61 2.69
CA GLU A 440 22.47 17.68 1.86
C GLU A 440 23.55 18.24 0.93
N VAL A 441 23.23 18.40 -0.35
CA VAL A 441 24.11 19.09 -1.31
C VAL A 441 24.05 20.60 -1.10
N ALA A 442 25.17 21.29 -1.34
CA ALA A 442 25.20 22.75 -1.26
C ALA A 442 24.33 23.40 -2.35
N PRO A 443 23.81 24.63 -2.13
CA PRO A 443 23.08 25.38 -3.15
C PRO A 443 23.89 25.50 -4.45
N GLY A 444 23.23 25.28 -5.59
CA GLY A 444 23.88 25.29 -6.90
C GLY A 444 24.47 23.96 -7.34
N ILE A 445 24.20 22.87 -6.61
CA ILE A 445 24.56 21.50 -6.97
C ILE A 445 23.28 20.74 -7.31
N GLY A 446 23.22 20.20 -8.52
CA GLY A 446 22.09 19.41 -9.01
C GLY A 446 22.41 17.93 -9.20
N ALA A 447 21.42 17.14 -9.62
CA ALA A 447 21.60 15.70 -9.88
C ALA A 447 22.70 15.38 -10.90
N LYS A 448 22.92 16.30 -11.87
CA LYS A 448 23.98 16.19 -12.86
C LYS A 448 25.37 16.32 -12.22
N ASP A 449 25.55 17.20 -11.24
CA ASP A 449 26.80 17.31 -10.49
C ASP A 449 27.03 16.06 -9.64
N VAL A 450 25.98 15.54 -8.99
CA VAL A 450 26.03 14.30 -8.19
C VAL A 450 26.49 13.13 -9.06
N VAL A 451 25.88 12.89 -10.23
CA VAL A 451 26.25 11.74 -11.06
C VAL A 451 27.62 11.90 -11.72
N LEU A 452 28.02 13.11 -12.12
CA LEU A 452 29.38 13.36 -12.61
C LEU A 452 30.40 13.12 -11.50
N HIS A 453 30.12 13.55 -10.27
CA HIS A 453 30.99 13.29 -9.13
C HIS A 453 31.11 11.79 -8.86
N ILE A 454 29.99 11.05 -8.87
CA ILE A 454 29.99 9.58 -8.76
C ILE A 454 30.89 8.95 -9.82
N ILE A 455 30.73 9.34 -11.10
CA ILE A 455 31.55 8.85 -12.22
C ILE A 455 33.03 9.21 -12.03
N GLY A 456 33.35 10.39 -11.49
CA GLY A 456 34.71 10.78 -11.15
C GLY A 456 35.33 9.93 -10.05
N VAL A 457 34.53 9.52 -9.05
CA VAL A 457 34.97 8.67 -7.93
C VAL A 457 35.19 7.22 -8.38
N ILE A 458 34.25 6.62 -9.12
CA ILE A 458 34.32 5.20 -9.49
C ILE A 458 35.02 4.97 -10.84
N GLY A 459 35.18 6.02 -11.65
CA GLY A 459 35.75 5.98 -12.99
C GLY A 459 34.77 5.48 -14.06
N VAL A 460 35.17 5.62 -15.33
CA VAL A 460 34.37 5.22 -16.51
C VAL A 460 34.08 3.71 -16.61
N ASN A 461 34.82 2.89 -15.86
CA ASN A 461 34.66 1.44 -15.80
C ASN A 461 34.17 0.95 -14.43
N GLY A 462 33.84 1.85 -13.49
CA GLY A 462 33.51 1.50 -12.12
C GLY A 462 32.26 0.62 -11.98
N GLY A 463 31.32 0.76 -12.92
CA GLY A 463 30.10 -0.05 -13.00
C GLY A 463 30.19 -1.25 -13.94
N THR A 464 31.32 -1.49 -14.63
CA THR A 464 31.41 -2.55 -15.64
C THR A 464 31.03 -3.92 -15.08
N GLY A 465 30.08 -4.60 -15.73
CA GLY A 465 29.56 -5.90 -15.30
C GLY A 465 28.55 -5.83 -14.15
N HIS A 466 28.14 -4.63 -13.72
CA HIS A 466 27.19 -4.43 -12.63
C HIS A 466 25.91 -3.72 -13.09
N VAL A 467 24.86 -3.90 -12.30
CA VAL A 467 23.71 -2.99 -12.20
C VAL A 467 23.90 -2.16 -10.94
N ILE A 468 23.77 -0.85 -11.07
CA ILE A 468 23.91 0.10 -9.96
C ILE A 468 22.56 0.32 -9.29
N GLU A 469 22.47 0.15 -7.98
CA GLU A 469 21.37 0.63 -7.16
C GLU A 469 21.81 1.90 -6.43
N PHE A 470 21.19 3.04 -6.75
CA PHE A 470 21.43 4.31 -6.08
C PHE A 470 20.53 4.42 -4.84
N ARG A 471 21.13 4.73 -3.69
CA ARG A 471 20.46 4.80 -2.39
C ARG A 471 21.01 5.96 -1.54
N GLY A 472 20.38 6.21 -0.40
CA GLY A 472 20.80 7.24 0.56
C GLY A 472 19.94 8.50 0.52
N SER A 473 20.01 9.27 1.59
CA SER A 473 19.15 10.43 1.87
C SER A 473 19.15 11.48 0.76
N THR A 474 20.30 11.70 0.08
CA THR A 474 20.38 12.63 -1.04
C THR A 474 19.59 12.14 -2.25
N ILE A 475 19.63 10.84 -2.53
CA ILE A 475 18.93 10.23 -3.68
C ILE A 475 17.43 10.16 -3.41
N GLU A 476 17.04 9.83 -2.18
CA GLU A 476 15.63 9.81 -1.75
C GLU A 476 14.98 11.20 -1.85
N ALA A 477 15.73 12.27 -1.56
CA ALA A 477 15.27 13.65 -1.67
C ALA A 477 15.10 14.16 -3.12
N MET A 478 15.64 13.45 -4.12
CA MET A 478 15.55 13.87 -5.52
C MET A 478 14.13 13.69 -6.07
N ASP A 479 13.70 14.64 -6.90
CA ASP A 479 12.50 14.47 -7.73
C ASP A 479 12.72 13.45 -8.87
N MET A 480 11.66 13.12 -9.61
CA MET A 480 11.78 12.13 -10.70
C MET A 480 12.69 12.58 -11.84
N GLU A 481 12.75 13.87 -12.18
CA GLU A 481 13.58 14.37 -13.28
C GLU A 481 15.07 14.33 -12.93
N GLN A 482 15.38 14.59 -11.66
CA GLN A 482 16.69 14.42 -11.05
C GLN A 482 17.11 12.94 -11.00
N ARG A 483 16.23 12.03 -10.55
CA ARG A 483 16.50 10.58 -10.57
C ARG A 483 16.70 10.05 -12.00
N MET A 484 15.93 10.55 -12.96
CA MET A 484 16.10 10.22 -14.37
C MET A 484 17.48 10.68 -14.89
N THR A 485 17.94 11.88 -14.50
CA THR A 485 19.30 12.36 -14.82
C THR A 485 20.37 11.44 -14.27
N LEU A 486 20.22 11.00 -13.01
CA LEU A 486 21.14 10.08 -12.33
C LEU A 486 21.20 8.72 -13.04
N CYS A 487 20.06 8.08 -13.28
CA CYS A 487 20.01 6.76 -13.92
C CYS A 487 20.40 6.81 -15.40
N ASN A 488 20.14 7.91 -16.10
CA ASN A 488 20.60 8.11 -17.48
C ASN A 488 22.12 7.93 -17.60
N MET A 489 22.87 8.54 -16.68
CA MET A 489 24.33 8.55 -16.73
C MET A 489 25.02 7.33 -16.12
N SER A 490 24.27 6.30 -15.69
CA SER A 490 24.88 5.05 -15.19
C SER A 490 25.73 4.35 -16.25
N ILE A 491 25.37 4.49 -17.53
CA ILE A 491 26.12 3.89 -18.65
C ILE A 491 27.48 4.54 -18.81
N GLU A 492 27.61 5.82 -18.50
CA GLU A 492 28.87 6.55 -18.53
C GLU A 492 29.84 6.12 -17.41
N ALA A 493 29.35 5.44 -16.37
CA ALA A 493 30.16 4.71 -15.40
C ALA A 493 30.49 3.26 -15.86
N GLY A 494 30.02 2.83 -17.03
CA GLY A 494 30.18 1.47 -17.56
C GLY A 494 29.15 0.46 -17.05
N ALA A 495 28.16 0.89 -16.25
CA ALA A 495 27.14 -0.01 -15.74
C ALA A 495 26.19 -0.49 -16.84
N ARG A 496 25.59 -1.67 -16.65
CA ARG A 496 24.55 -2.20 -17.54
C ARG A 496 23.25 -1.42 -17.42
N ALA A 497 22.90 -1.05 -16.18
CA ALA A 497 21.74 -0.27 -15.82
C ALA A 497 22.00 0.44 -14.48
N GLY A 498 21.25 1.50 -14.20
CA GLY A 498 21.22 2.18 -12.91
C GLY A 498 19.77 2.34 -12.46
N MET A 499 19.50 2.14 -11.17
CA MET A 499 18.13 2.10 -10.66
C MET A 499 17.97 2.71 -9.27
N VAL A 500 16.80 3.30 -9.03
CA VAL A 500 16.37 3.87 -7.75
C VAL A 500 15.12 3.11 -7.31
N ALA A 501 15.00 2.77 -6.03
CA ALA A 501 13.80 2.14 -5.51
C ALA A 501 12.58 3.08 -5.66
N PRO A 502 11.43 2.60 -6.16
CA PRO A 502 10.26 3.43 -6.33
C PRO A 502 9.63 3.71 -4.96
N ASP A 503 9.23 4.96 -4.78
CA ASP A 503 8.63 5.50 -3.58
C ASP A 503 7.47 6.45 -3.94
N GLN A 504 6.99 7.22 -2.97
CA GLN A 504 5.87 8.14 -3.20
C GLN A 504 6.14 9.15 -4.32
N VAL A 505 7.38 9.65 -4.46
CA VAL A 505 7.77 10.56 -5.56
C VAL A 505 7.58 9.88 -6.92
N THR A 506 7.91 8.59 -7.00
CA THR A 506 7.68 7.80 -8.21
C THR A 506 6.18 7.57 -8.47
N PHE A 507 5.41 7.25 -7.43
CA PHE A 507 3.98 6.97 -7.55
C PHE A 507 3.21 8.22 -7.99
N ASP A 508 3.50 9.38 -7.39
CA ASP A 508 2.86 10.65 -7.70
C ASP A 508 3.17 11.10 -9.13
N PHE A 509 4.41 10.89 -9.60
CA PHE A 509 4.76 11.17 -10.99
C PHE A 509 3.90 10.33 -11.94
N VAL A 510 3.89 9.00 -11.75
CA VAL A 510 3.13 8.07 -12.62
C VAL A 510 1.62 8.38 -12.55
N ALA A 511 1.10 8.72 -11.38
CA ALA A 511 -0.30 9.11 -11.17
C ALA A 511 -0.72 10.32 -12.01
N ASN A 512 0.22 11.21 -12.37
CA ASN A 512 -0.05 12.41 -13.15
C ASN A 512 0.22 12.27 -14.66
N THR A 513 0.81 11.14 -15.09
CA THR A 513 1.04 10.88 -16.52
C THR A 513 -0.27 10.57 -17.26
N PRO A 514 -0.40 10.88 -18.57
CA PRO A 514 -1.64 10.65 -19.31
C PRO A 514 -2.07 9.18 -19.41
N ARG A 515 -1.12 8.22 -19.44
CA ARG A 515 -1.41 6.79 -19.68
C ARG A 515 -0.88 5.86 -18.59
N GLY A 516 -0.38 6.40 -17.48
CA GLY A 516 -0.14 5.62 -16.27
C GLY A 516 -1.45 5.05 -15.70
N PRO A 517 -1.38 3.98 -14.89
CA PRO A 517 -2.57 3.40 -14.27
C PRO A 517 -3.32 4.45 -13.43
N LYS A 518 -4.66 4.32 -13.37
CA LYS A 518 -5.55 5.25 -12.65
C LYS A 518 -6.53 4.44 -11.78
N GLY A 519 -7.06 5.07 -10.72
CA GLY A 519 -8.06 4.45 -9.85
C GLY A 519 -7.59 3.11 -9.26
N ALA A 520 -8.42 2.08 -9.26
CA ALA A 520 -8.09 0.78 -8.68
C ALA A 520 -6.85 0.10 -9.31
N ASP A 521 -6.59 0.32 -10.60
CA ASP A 521 -5.38 -0.20 -11.26
C ASP A 521 -4.12 0.51 -10.75
N PHE A 522 -4.24 1.79 -10.37
CA PHE A 522 -3.17 2.53 -9.72
C PHE A 522 -2.93 2.00 -8.30
N ASP A 523 -3.98 1.80 -7.51
CA ASP A 523 -3.87 1.28 -6.13
C ASP A 523 -3.23 -0.12 -6.10
N ALA A 524 -3.65 -1.00 -7.02
CA ALA A 524 -3.06 -2.32 -7.19
C ALA A 524 -1.61 -2.26 -7.70
N ALA A 525 -1.28 -1.28 -8.55
CA ALA A 525 0.08 -1.06 -9.00
C ALA A 525 0.97 -0.58 -7.85
N VAL A 526 0.54 0.44 -7.08
CA VAL A 526 1.23 0.95 -5.90
C VAL A 526 1.48 -0.16 -4.88
N ALA A 527 0.48 -0.98 -4.55
CA ALA A 527 0.65 -2.10 -3.61
C ALA A 527 1.76 -3.08 -4.02
N ARG A 528 1.95 -3.31 -5.33
CA ARG A 528 3.07 -4.10 -5.86
C ARG A 528 4.37 -3.30 -5.84
N TRP A 529 4.33 -2.04 -6.26
CA TRP A 529 5.51 -1.19 -6.35
C TRP A 529 6.15 -0.91 -4.99
N THR A 530 5.36 -0.80 -3.92
CA THR A 530 5.87 -0.65 -2.54
C THR A 530 6.75 -1.84 -2.11
N GLN A 531 6.59 -3.02 -2.71
CA GLN A 531 7.41 -4.19 -2.43
C GLN A 531 8.76 -4.18 -3.17
N LEU A 532 8.94 -3.29 -4.15
CA LEU A 532 10.12 -3.17 -5.02
C LEU A 532 11.22 -2.34 -4.39
N ARG A 533 11.68 -2.73 -3.21
CA ARG A 533 12.88 -2.19 -2.57
C ARG A 533 13.82 -3.31 -2.18
N SER A 534 15.12 -3.06 -2.02
CA SER A 534 16.01 -4.06 -1.43
C SER A 534 15.51 -4.47 -0.03
N ASP A 535 15.54 -5.77 0.27
CA ASP A 535 15.18 -6.29 1.60
C ASP A 535 16.21 -5.83 2.64
N GLU A 536 15.79 -5.67 3.88
CA GLU A 536 16.73 -5.41 4.98
C GLU A 536 17.75 -6.56 5.08
N GLY A 537 19.04 -6.21 5.07
CA GLY A 537 20.14 -7.19 5.08
C GLY A 537 20.45 -7.84 3.73
N ALA A 538 19.89 -7.34 2.62
CA ALA A 538 20.32 -7.71 1.27
C ALA A 538 21.81 -7.38 1.06
N ARG A 539 22.54 -8.28 0.39
CA ARG A 539 23.99 -8.13 0.13
C ARG A 539 24.22 -7.69 -1.30
N PHE A 540 25.04 -6.67 -1.48
CA PHE A 540 25.54 -6.22 -2.77
C PHE A 540 26.93 -6.80 -3.04
N ASP A 541 27.27 -7.06 -4.30
CA ASP A 541 28.61 -7.54 -4.69
C ASP A 541 29.68 -6.47 -4.47
N SER A 542 29.30 -5.19 -4.56
CA SER A 542 30.16 -4.03 -4.29
C SER A 542 29.33 -2.88 -3.71
N GLU A 543 29.95 -2.05 -2.87
CA GLU A 543 29.31 -0.86 -2.31
C GLU A 543 30.26 0.35 -2.30
N VAL A 544 29.73 1.53 -2.61
CA VAL A 544 30.42 2.82 -2.55
C VAL A 544 29.55 3.79 -1.74
N HIS A 545 30.19 4.56 -0.86
CA HIS A 545 29.53 5.57 -0.02
C HIS A 545 30.17 6.93 -0.28
N ILE A 546 29.35 7.96 -0.47
CA ILE A 546 29.75 9.34 -0.77
C ILE A 546 28.97 10.27 0.17
N ASP A 547 29.67 11.22 0.78
CA ASP A 547 29.05 12.31 1.53
C ASP A 547 28.63 13.42 0.55
N ALA A 548 27.37 13.83 0.59
CA ALA A 548 26.84 14.90 -0.25
C ALA A 548 27.58 16.23 -0.06
N ALA A 549 28.16 16.46 1.13
CA ALA A 549 28.95 17.66 1.42
C ALA A 549 30.26 17.73 0.63
N ASP A 550 30.79 16.59 0.16
CA ASP A 550 32.01 16.54 -0.65
C ASP A 550 31.75 16.90 -2.13
N ILE A 551 30.48 16.90 -2.55
CA ILE A 551 30.08 17.21 -3.90
C ILE A 551 30.17 18.73 -4.09
N ARG A 552 30.78 19.13 -5.21
CA ARG A 552 30.91 20.53 -5.66
C ARG A 552 30.43 20.61 -7.11
N PRO A 553 30.20 21.81 -7.68
CA PRO A 553 29.91 21.93 -9.11
C PRO A 553 30.97 21.18 -9.92
N THR A 554 30.53 20.21 -10.72
CA THR A 554 31.41 19.20 -11.32
C THR A 554 31.35 19.27 -12.84
N LEU A 555 32.53 19.35 -13.47
CA LEU A 555 32.68 19.37 -14.92
C LEU A 555 33.71 18.34 -15.37
N THR A 556 33.69 17.95 -16.64
CA THR A 556 34.75 17.08 -17.20
C THR A 556 35.93 17.92 -17.72
N TRP A 557 37.16 17.51 -17.46
CA TRP A 557 38.35 18.16 -18.05
C TRP A 557 38.88 17.46 -19.32
N GLY A 558 38.55 16.19 -19.55
CA GLY A 558 39.04 15.41 -20.68
C GLY A 558 37.97 15.12 -21.74
N THR A 559 38.15 14.04 -22.49
CA THR A 559 37.30 13.65 -23.64
C THR A 559 36.35 12.49 -23.34
N HIS A 560 36.14 12.17 -22.06
CA HIS A 560 35.14 11.21 -21.62
C HIS A 560 34.61 11.54 -20.21
N PRO A 561 33.41 11.06 -19.83
CA PRO A 561 32.76 11.41 -18.55
C PRO A 561 33.57 11.03 -17.30
N GLY A 562 34.35 9.95 -17.35
CA GLY A 562 35.30 9.56 -16.28
C GLY A 562 36.38 10.57 -15.94
N THR A 563 36.45 11.71 -16.64
CA THR A 563 37.33 12.85 -16.32
C THR A 563 36.60 13.96 -15.55
N ALA A 564 35.51 13.63 -14.87
CA ALA A 564 34.78 14.56 -14.02
C ALA A 564 35.64 15.03 -12.84
N ILE A 565 35.58 16.33 -12.56
CA ILE A 565 36.32 17.00 -11.49
C ILE A 565 35.52 18.20 -10.98
N ALA A 566 35.70 18.57 -9.72
CA ALA A 566 35.16 19.81 -9.19
C ALA A 566 35.73 21.02 -9.95
N VAL A 567 34.90 22.05 -10.19
CA VAL A 567 35.24 23.24 -10.99
C VAL A 567 36.51 23.96 -10.52
N ASP A 568 36.73 23.97 -9.20
CA ASP A 568 37.83 24.64 -8.50
C ASP A 568 39.04 23.73 -8.25
N ALA A 569 38.95 22.44 -8.57
CA ALA A 569 40.04 21.49 -8.35
C ALA A 569 41.11 21.59 -9.46
N PRO A 570 42.39 21.32 -9.13
CA PRO A 570 43.46 21.31 -10.11
C PRO A 570 43.33 20.10 -11.05
N ILE A 571 43.38 20.33 -12.36
CA ILE A 571 43.37 19.26 -13.37
C ILE A 571 44.55 18.30 -13.10
N PRO A 572 44.32 16.98 -13.03
CA PRO A 572 45.37 16.02 -12.69
C PRO A 572 46.43 15.93 -13.80
N ALA A 573 47.66 15.54 -13.41
CA ALA A 573 48.67 15.15 -14.39
C ALA A 573 48.25 13.86 -15.11
N ALA A 574 48.55 13.76 -16.40
CA ALA A 574 48.26 12.55 -17.18
C ALA A 574 48.98 11.34 -16.56
N ASN A 575 48.21 10.31 -16.24
CA ASN A 575 48.70 9.05 -15.68
C ASN A 575 48.88 7.96 -16.75
N ASP A 576 48.31 8.15 -17.95
CA ASP A 576 48.46 7.29 -19.11
C ASP A 576 48.39 8.08 -20.43
N ALA A 577 48.58 7.38 -21.56
CA ALA A 577 48.56 7.98 -22.89
C ALA A 577 47.16 8.49 -23.31
N ALA A 578 46.08 7.91 -22.78
CA ALA A 578 44.72 8.34 -23.08
C ALA A 578 44.39 9.66 -22.37
N ALA A 579 44.79 9.79 -21.10
CA ALA A 579 44.72 11.03 -20.34
C ALA A 579 45.55 12.14 -20.98
N GLN A 580 46.78 11.84 -21.44
CA GLN A 580 47.61 12.82 -22.15
C GLN A 580 46.96 13.28 -23.45
N LYS A 581 46.45 12.33 -24.26
CA LYS A 581 45.70 12.66 -25.48
C LYS A 581 44.47 13.53 -25.17
N GLY A 582 43.78 13.24 -24.08
CA GLY A 582 42.64 14.02 -23.59
C GLY A 582 43.03 15.46 -23.26
N LEU A 583 44.12 15.67 -22.50
CA LEU A 583 44.67 17.01 -22.20
C LEU A 583 45.07 17.76 -23.48
N ASP A 584 45.76 17.09 -24.40
CA ASP A 584 46.21 17.69 -25.66
C ASP A 584 45.02 18.11 -26.53
N TYR A 585 44.00 17.24 -26.63
CA TYR A 585 42.77 17.51 -27.38
C TYR A 585 41.97 18.65 -26.75
N MET A 586 41.81 18.62 -25.43
CA MET A 586 41.11 19.66 -24.66
C MET A 586 41.95 20.92 -24.46
N GLN A 587 43.20 20.93 -24.92
CA GLN A 587 44.15 22.05 -24.78
C GLN A 587 44.29 22.53 -23.32
N PHE A 588 44.38 21.57 -22.40
CA PHE A 588 44.52 21.84 -20.97
C PHE A 588 45.88 21.40 -20.43
N GLN A 589 46.34 22.10 -19.39
CA GLN A 589 47.58 21.82 -18.68
C GLN A 589 47.29 21.24 -17.29
N ALA A 590 48.12 20.31 -16.85
CA ALA A 590 48.03 19.79 -15.49
C ALA A 590 48.24 20.90 -14.45
N GLY A 591 47.48 20.86 -13.36
CA GLY A 591 47.56 21.81 -12.24
C GLY A 591 46.71 23.08 -12.41
N GLN A 592 46.22 23.40 -13.61
CA GLN A 592 45.30 24.53 -13.78
C GLN A 592 43.89 24.18 -13.31
N SER A 593 43.08 25.18 -12.96
CA SER A 593 41.64 25.03 -12.67
C SER A 593 40.81 25.16 -13.95
N LEU A 594 39.62 24.55 -13.98
CA LEU A 594 38.66 24.78 -15.05
C LEU A 594 38.04 26.18 -14.95
N ALA A 595 37.89 26.73 -13.74
CA ALA A 595 37.37 28.07 -13.52
C ALA A 595 38.19 29.14 -14.28
N GLY A 596 37.50 30.08 -14.92
CA GLY A 596 38.10 31.11 -15.77
C GLY A 596 38.35 30.68 -17.23
N THR A 597 38.14 29.41 -17.59
CA THR A 597 38.33 28.94 -18.97
C THR A 597 37.29 29.57 -19.91
N PRO A 598 37.70 30.32 -20.96
CA PRO A 598 36.78 30.91 -21.92
C PRO A 598 35.91 29.87 -22.62
N VAL A 599 34.60 30.13 -22.71
CA VAL A 599 33.62 29.26 -23.39
C VAL A 599 33.16 29.94 -24.68
N ASP A 600 32.90 29.15 -25.73
CA ASP A 600 32.40 29.66 -27.02
C ASP A 600 30.94 29.26 -27.27
N VAL A 601 30.57 28.05 -26.83
CA VAL A 601 29.23 27.48 -27.05
C VAL A 601 28.68 26.92 -25.74
N VAL A 602 27.39 27.11 -25.48
CA VAL A 602 26.69 26.47 -24.36
C VAL A 602 25.48 25.72 -24.89
N PHE A 603 25.34 24.46 -24.50
CA PHE A 603 24.21 23.62 -24.88
C PHE A 603 23.46 23.10 -23.65
N VAL A 604 22.16 23.39 -23.59
CA VAL A 604 21.23 22.88 -22.59
C VAL A 604 20.16 22.06 -23.32
N GLY A 605 19.98 20.80 -22.95
CA GLY A 605 18.98 19.91 -23.53
C GLY A 605 19.37 18.44 -23.40
N SER A 606 18.99 17.63 -24.40
CA SER A 606 19.13 16.16 -24.47
C SER A 606 18.18 15.34 -23.58
N CYS A 607 18.23 14.02 -23.69
CA CYS A 607 17.53 13.12 -22.77
C CYS A 607 18.03 13.23 -21.32
N THR A 608 19.23 13.77 -21.09
CA THR A 608 19.78 13.89 -19.75
C THR A 608 19.27 15.11 -19.02
N ASN A 609 19.24 16.29 -19.66
CA ASN A 609 18.88 17.57 -19.03
C ASN A 609 18.06 18.48 -19.96
N GLY A 610 17.00 17.92 -20.56
CA GLY A 610 16.05 18.62 -21.42
C GLY A 610 14.63 18.69 -20.84
N ARG A 611 14.45 18.42 -19.55
CA ARG A 611 13.14 18.34 -18.90
C ARG A 611 12.73 19.69 -18.31
N LEU A 612 11.51 19.80 -17.79
CA LEU A 612 10.97 21.10 -17.35
C LEU A 612 11.75 21.68 -16.16
N SER A 613 12.18 20.86 -15.21
CA SER A 613 13.02 21.30 -14.08
C SER A 613 14.34 21.90 -14.57
N ASP A 614 14.99 21.28 -15.55
CA ASP A 614 16.23 21.78 -16.16
C ASP A 614 16.00 23.15 -16.82
N MET A 615 14.88 23.32 -17.52
CA MET A 615 14.53 24.60 -18.17
C MET A 615 14.31 25.71 -17.14
N ARG A 616 13.67 25.40 -16.01
CA ARG A 616 13.47 26.34 -14.89
C ARG A 616 14.78 26.74 -14.24
N GLU A 617 15.69 25.78 -14.03
CA GLU A 617 17.04 26.01 -13.49
C GLU A 617 17.82 26.99 -14.37
N VAL A 618 17.78 26.78 -15.69
CA VAL A 618 18.41 27.70 -16.66
C VAL A 618 17.74 29.07 -16.67
N ALA A 619 16.41 29.12 -16.65
CA ALA A 619 15.66 30.38 -16.62
C ALA A 619 15.99 31.22 -15.37
N GLN A 620 16.17 30.58 -14.21
CA GLN A 620 16.56 31.24 -12.97
C GLN A 620 17.90 31.96 -13.09
N VAL A 621 18.87 31.34 -13.79
CA VAL A 621 20.18 31.95 -14.05
C VAL A 621 20.09 33.06 -15.09
N LEU A 622 19.32 32.87 -16.15
CA LEU A 622 19.25 33.84 -17.26
C LEU A 622 18.38 35.08 -16.95
N ARG A 623 17.44 34.99 -15.99
CA ARG A 623 16.53 36.09 -15.66
C ARG A 623 17.27 37.38 -15.30
N GLY A 624 17.01 38.43 -16.07
CA GLY A 624 17.63 39.75 -15.88
C GLY A 624 19.12 39.83 -16.26
N ARG A 625 19.69 38.75 -16.84
CA ARG A 625 21.09 38.67 -17.26
C ARG A 625 21.16 38.49 -18.78
N ARG A 626 22.35 38.70 -19.36
CA ARG A 626 22.61 38.42 -20.78
C ARG A 626 23.73 37.41 -20.91
N VAL A 627 23.58 36.52 -21.89
CA VAL A 627 24.66 35.67 -22.39
C VAL A 627 25.78 36.57 -22.90
N ALA A 628 27.03 36.21 -22.60
CA ALA A 628 28.19 36.97 -23.05
C ALA A 628 28.23 37.06 -24.58
N GLU A 629 28.60 38.22 -25.14
CA GLU A 629 28.47 38.54 -26.57
C GLU A 629 29.14 37.52 -27.51
N ARG A 630 30.25 36.90 -27.08
CA ARG A 630 30.98 35.89 -27.85
C ARG A 630 30.46 34.45 -27.69
N VAL A 631 29.51 34.22 -26.79
CA VAL A 631 29.00 32.89 -26.46
C VAL A 631 27.69 32.64 -27.20
N ARG A 632 27.63 31.52 -27.92
CA ARG A 632 26.40 31.01 -28.51
C ARG A 632 25.75 30.01 -27.56
N MET A 633 24.53 30.30 -27.09
CA MET A 633 23.81 29.38 -26.20
C MET A 633 22.56 28.80 -26.89
N LEU A 634 22.41 27.48 -26.86
CA LEU A 634 21.23 26.75 -27.33
C LEU A 634 20.50 26.13 -26.13
N VAL A 635 19.18 26.32 -26.07
CA VAL A 635 18.29 25.70 -25.09
C VAL A 635 17.23 24.89 -25.84
N VAL A 636 17.26 23.57 -25.64
CA VAL A 636 16.48 22.60 -26.42
C VAL A 636 15.62 21.75 -25.48
N PRO A 637 14.28 21.92 -25.52
CA PRO A 637 13.35 21.05 -24.79
C PRO A 637 13.47 19.57 -25.21
N GLY A 638 13.23 18.66 -24.27
CA GLY A 638 13.25 17.22 -24.53
C GLY A 638 11.99 16.70 -25.22
N SER A 639 10.87 17.41 -25.11
CA SER A 639 9.57 17.06 -25.69
C SER A 639 8.73 18.30 -26.00
N GLU A 640 7.68 18.12 -26.80
CA GLU A 640 6.66 19.16 -27.01
C GLU A 640 5.89 19.50 -25.74
N ILE A 641 5.72 18.52 -24.83
CA ILE A 641 5.07 18.76 -23.53
C ILE A 641 5.93 19.73 -22.71
N VAL A 642 7.22 19.46 -22.57
CA VAL A 642 8.16 20.35 -21.85
C VAL A 642 8.19 21.72 -22.51
N LYS A 643 8.26 21.78 -23.84
CA LYS A 643 8.28 23.05 -24.58
C LYS A 643 7.04 23.89 -24.28
N ARG A 644 5.84 23.32 -24.41
CA ARG A 644 4.59 24.03 -24.12
C ARG A 644 4.50 24.49 -22.66
N GLN A 645 4.91 23.64 -21.72
CA GLN A 645 4.93 24.00 -20.29
C GLN A 645 5.91 25.15 -20.01
N ALA A 646 7.13 25.07 -20.55
CA ALA A 646 8.12 26.12 -20.41
C ALA A 646 7.69 27.43 -21.09
N GLU A 647 7.03 27.34 -22.24
CA GLU A 647 6.48 28.51 -22.94
C GLU A 647 5.34 29.16 -22.16
N ALA A 648 4.45 28.35 -21.57
CA ALA A 648 3.39 28.82 -20.68
C ALA A 648 3.94 29.50 -19.41
N GLU A 649 5.12 29.08 -18.93
CA GLU A 649 5.84 29.71 -17.81
C GLU A 649 6.68 30.93 -18.23
N GLY A 650 6.67 31.33 -19.51
CA GLY A 650 7.46 32.46 -20.01
C GLY A 650 8.98 32.20 -20.07
N ILE A 651 9.42 30.96 -19.86
CA ILE A 651 10.86 30.59 -19.87
C ILE A 651 11.50 30.92 -21.22
N HIS A 652 10.79 30.65 -22.30
CA HIS A 652 11.27 30.94 -23.65
C HIS A 652 11.56 32.42 -23.89
N GLU A 653 10.79 33.33 -23.27
CA GLU A 653 11.02 34.78 -23.34
C GLU A 653 12.27 35.17 -22.56
N ILE A 654 12.47 34.59 -21.37
CA ILE A 654 13.68 34.79 -20.56
C ILE A 654 14.93 34.34 -21.34
N VAL A 655 14.88 33.15 -21.93
CA VAL A 655 15.98 32.59 -22.74
C VAL A 655 16.31 33.52 -23.92
N ARG A 656 15.29 33.95 -24.67
CA ARG A 656 15.47 34.85 -25.82
C ARG A 656 15.96 36.24 -25.38
N ALA A 657 15.43 36.78 -24.30
CA ALA A 657 15.83 38.09 -23.77
C ALA A 657 17.29 38.11 -23.29
N ALA A 658 17.78 36.98 -22.77
CA ALA A 658 19.18 36.81 -22.42
C ALA A 658 20.10 36.67 -23.66
N GLY A 659 19.56 36.50 -24.86
CA GLY A 659 20.32 36.33 -26.10
C GLY A 659 20.61 34.87 -26.47
N ALA A 660 19.98 33.90 -25.80
CA ALA A 660 20.09 32.48 -26.12
C ALA A 660 19.04 32.02 -27.14
N GLU A 661 19.33 30.92 -27.84
CA GLU A 661 18.45 30.32 -28.84
C GLU A 661 17.47 29.34 -28.17
N TRP A 662 16.17 29.63 -28.26
CA TRP A 662 15.11 28.69 -27.90
C TRP A 662 14.74 27.80 -29.10
N ARG A 663 14.93 26.48 -28.99
CA ARG A 663 14.82 25.52 -30.10
C ARG A 663 13.58 24.62 -30.04
N GLU A 664 13.37 23.84 -31.11
CA GLU A 664 12.36 22.78 -31.19
C GLU A 664 12.86 21.48 -30.53
N PRO A 665 11.98 20.60 -30.02
CA PRO A 665 12.39 19.44 -29.25
C PRO A 665 13.17 18.39 -30.05
N GLY A 666 14.25 17.85 -29.48
CA GLY A 666 15.04 16.79 -30.11
C GLY A 666 16.42 16.58 -29.47
N CYS A 667 17.14 15.52 -29.88
CA CYS A 667 18.45 15.20 -29.31
C CYS A 667 19.51 16.30 -29.54
N SER A 668 19.41 17.06 -30.63
CA SER A 668 20.28 18.20 -30.92
C SER A 668 21.78 17.85 -30.83
N MET A 669 22.59 18.75 -30.26
CA MET A 669 24.02 18.62 -30.06
C MET A 669 24.42 17.43 -29.18
N CYS A 670 23.48 16.69 -28.56
CA CYS A 670 23.81 15.45 -27.84
C CYS A 670 24.44 14.38 -28.76
N ILE A 671 24.06 14.39 -30.05
CA ILE A 671 24.64 13.53 -31.10
C ILE A 671 24.90 14.28 -32.42
N ALA A 672 24.40 15.50 -32.56
CA ALA A 672 24.62 16.41 -33.68
C ALA A 672 24.23 15.89 -35.07
N MET A 673 23.50 14.76 -35.16
CA MET A 673 22.99 14.19 -36.42
C MET A 673 21.98 15.10 -37.12
N ASN A 674 21.34 15.99 -36.35
CA ASN A 674 20.39 16.97 -36.84
C ASN A 674 21.03 18.26 -37.37
N GLY A 675 22.37 18.38 -37.32
CA GLY A 675 23.11 19.53 -37.83
C GLY A 675 23.46 20.62 -36.81
N ASP A 676 23.06 20.49 -35.54
CA ASP A 676 23.54 21.39 -34.50
C ASP A 676 24.99 21.01 -34.12
N LEU A 677 25.97 21.73 -34.68
CA LEU A 677 27.41 21.45 -34.56
C LEU A 677 28.18 22.53 -33.78
N VAL A 678 29.23 22.10 -33.09
CA VAL A 678 30.31 22.95 -32.56
C VAL A 678 31.43 23.03 -33.60
N ALA A 679 31.94 24.22 -33.89
CA ALA A 679 32.99 24.38 -34.90
C ALA A 679 34.36 23.86 -34.39
N PRO A 680 35.27 23.44 -35.29
CA PRO A 680 36.60 22.99 -34.90
C PRO A 680 37.33 24.02 -34.02
N GLY A 681 37.87 23.57 -32.89
CA GLY A 681 38.64 24.39 -31.94
C GLY A 681 37.81 25.11 -30.88
N GLN A 682 36.48 25.25 -31.07
CA GLN A 682 35.60 25.87 -30.07
C GLN A 682 35.44 24.98 -28.84
N LEU A 683 35.31 25.63 -27.67
CA LEU A 683 34.97 24.98 -26.41
C LEU A 683 33.48 25.13 -26.10
N ALA A 684 32.81 23.99 -25.94
CA ALA A 684 31.41 23.89 -25.54
C ALA A 684 31.28 23.47 -24.07
N VAL A 685 30.38 24.11 -23.31
CA VAL A 685 29.85 23.57 -22.05
C VAL A 685 28.47 22.99 -22.33
N SER A 686 28.30 21.71 -22.08
CA SER A 686 27.16 20.92 -22.56
C SER A 686 26.51 20.14 -21.43
N THR A 687 25.18 20.19 -21.34
CA THR A 687 24.41 19.36 -20.39
C THR A 687 24.16 17.94 -20.89
N SER A 688 24.74 17.56 -22.04
CA SER A 688 24.68 16.19 -22.57
C SER A 688 25.38 15.16 -21.66
N ASN A 689 25.32 13.89 -22.03
CA ASN A 689 25.96 12.80 -21.29
C ASN A 689 27.35 12.41 -21.80
N ARG A 690 27.75 12.80 -23.03
CA ARG A 690 29.00 12.34 -23.66
C ARG A 690 29.76 13.47 -24.34
N ASN A 691 31.07 13.49 -24.12
CA ASN A 691 32.01 14.45 -24.70
C ASN A 691 33.17 13.76 -25.47
N PHE A 692 32.91 12.58 -26.03
CA PHE A 692 33.88 11.91 -26.90
C PHE A 692 34.28 12.78 -28.10
N GLU A 693 35.53 12.64 -28.54
CA GLU A 693 36.08 13.36 -29.69
C GLU A 693 35.15 13.23 -30.92
N GLY A 694 34.76 14.37 -31.52
CA GLY A 694 33.91 14.38 -32.70
C GLY A 694 32.41 14.25 -32.44
N ARG A 695 31.96 14.01 -31.20
CA ARG A 695 30.54 13.77 -30.86
C ARG A 695 29.62 14.94 -31.17
N GLN A 696 30.08 16.18 -30.93
CA GLN A 696 29.32 17.41 -31.22
C GLN A 696 29.84 18.14 -32.46
N GLY A 697 30.71 17.51 -33.24
CA GLY A 697 31.37 18.10 -34.40
C GLY A 697 32.85 17.74 -34.46
N PRO A 698 33.44 17.58 -35.67
CA PRO A 698 34.88 17.32 -35.80
C PRO A 698 35.72 18.42 -35.16
N GLY A 699 36.60 18.05 -34.22
CA GLY A 699 37.50 18.98 -33.52
C GLY A 699 36.84 19.87 -32.46
N SER A 700 35.59 19.57 -32.05
CA SER A 700 34.91 20.27 -30.94
C SER A 700 35.50 19.85 -29.59
N ARG A 701 35.75 20.80 -28.69
CA ARG A 701 36.13 20.52 -27.29
C ARG A 701 34.88 20.65 -26.42
N THR A 702 34.56 19.66 -25.59
CA THR A 702 33.31 19.66 -24.81
C THR A 702 33.55 19.35 -23.35
N LEU A 703 33.06 20.23 -22.46
CA LEU A 703 32.93 20.00 -21.03
C LEU A 703 31.48 19.59 -20.74
N LEU A 704 31.27 18.50 -19.99
CA LEU A 704 29.96 18.16 -19.46
C LEU A 704 29.73 18.92 -18.16
N ALA A 705 28.53 19.45 -17.95
CA ALA A 705 28.16 20.21 -16.76
C ALA A 705 26.66 20.09 -16.43
N SER A 706 26.26 20.52 -15.24
CA SER A 706 24.85 20.72 -14.87
C SER A 706 24.20 21.90 -15.61
N PRO A 707 22.86 21.95 -15.72
CA PRO A 707 22.15 23.07 -16.34
C PRO A 707 22.52 24.42 -15.72
N MET A 708 22.61 24.52 -14.40
CA MET A 708 23.01 25.75 -13.71
C MET A 708 24.44 26.16 -14.04
N SER A 709 25.39 25.20 -13.99
CA SER A 709 26.80 25.47 -14.32
C SER A 709 26.96 25.90 -15.79
N ALA A 710 26.21 25.27 -16.70
CA ALA A 710 26.21 25.63 -18.13
C ALA A 710 25.63 27.04 -18.36
N ALA A 711 24.48 27.34 -17.76
CA ALA A 711 23.85 28.65 -17.86
C ALA A 711 24.72 29.75 -17.22
N TRP A 712 25.36 29.45 -16.08
CA TRP A 712 26.27 30.39 -15.42
C TRP A 712 27.51 30.66 -16.26
N ALA A 713 28.08 29.62 -16.88
CA ALA A 713 29.20 29.78 -17.81
C ALA A 713 28.82 30.61 -19.05
N ALA A 714 27.57 30.50 -19.55
CA ALA A 714 27.08 31.33 -20.65
C ALA A 714 27.02 32.82 -20.29
N VAL A 715 26.57 33.13 -19.07
CA VAL A 715 26.47 34.52 -18.57
C VAL A 715 27.87 35.10 -18.32
N GLN A 716 28.77 34.34 -17.70
CA GLN A 716 30.13 34.80 -17.40
C GLN A 716 31.04 34.83 -18.64
N GLY A 717 30.69 34.08 -19.68
CA GLY A 717 31.55 33.86 -20.86
C GLY A 717 32.70 32.88 -20.62
N HIS A 718 32.86 32.38 -19.39
CA HIS A 718 33.88 31.41 -19.02
C HIS A 718 33.31 30.45 -17.97
N VAL A 719 33.96 29.31 -17.76
CA VAL A 719 33.60 28.36 -16.69
C VAL A 719 33.71 29.07 -15.34
N ALA A 720 32.69 28.97 -14.48
CA ALA A 720 32.63 29.63 -13.17
C ALA A 720 31.94 28.72 -12.14
N ASP A 721 32.14 28.99 -10.84
CA ASP A 721 31.49 28.26 -9.76
C ASP A 721 30.03 28.71 -9.61
N ALA A 722 29.09 27.81 -9.86
CA ALA A 722 27.66 28.12 -9.79
C ALA A 722 27.19 28.51 -8.37
N ARG A 723 27.94 28.18 -7.31
CA ARG A 723 27.61 28.56 -5.92
C ARG A 723 27.70 30.07 -5.69
N GLU A 724 28.47 30.79 -6.50
CA GLU A 724 28.56 32.25 -6.48
C GLU A 724 27.19 32.93 -6.66
N LEU A 725 26.20 32.23 -7.26
CA LEU A 725 24.82 32.67 -7.37
C LEU A 725 24.10 32.83 -6.02
N PHE A 726 24.57 32.17 -4.95
CA PHE A 726 23.82 31.99 -3.69
C PHE A 726 24.45 32.64 -2.45
N ALA A 727 25.52 33.44 -2.60
CA ALA A 727 26.32 33.97 -1.48
C ALA A 727 25.70 35.13 -0.66
N GLN A 728 24.39 35.12 -0.36
CA GLN A 728 23.71 36.17 0.43
C GLN A 728 22.75 35.57 1.47
N GLU A 729 23.14 35.47 2.76
CA GLU A 729 22.30 34.86 3.81
C GLU A 729 21.72 35.89 4.82
N ILE A 730 20.41 35.81 5.08
CA ILE A 730 19.68 36.61 6.08
C ILE A 730 20.09 36.25 7.51
N ILE A 731 20.39 34.99 7.80
CA ILE A 731 20.99 34.57 9.07
C ILE A 731 22.05 33.49 8.78
N PRO A 732 23.33 33.75 9.05
CA PRO A 732 24.38 32.80 8.72
C PRO A 732 24.24 31.50 9.51
N ALA A 733 24.43 30.37 8.84
CA ALA A 733 24.26 29.02 9.41
C ALA A 733 24.96 28.81 10.77
N ARG A 734 26.13 29.43 10.95
CA ARG A 734 26.95 29.33 12.16
C ARG A 734 26.27 29.80 13.45
N PHE A 735 25.14 30.50 13.35
CA PHE A 735 24.39 31.01 14.50
C PHE A 735 23.15 30.17 14.87
N LEU A 736 22.93 29.02 14.21
CA LEU A 736 21.72 28.22 14.31
C LEU A 736 21.82 27.03 15.30
N SER A 737 22.79 27.04 16.21
CA SER A 737 22.96 25.98 17.22
C SER A 737 22.04 26.10 18.44
N THR A 738 21.08 27.04 18.43
CA THR A 738 20.11 27.23 19.51
C THR A 738 18.91 26.29 19.35
N THR A 739 18.39 25.76 20.46
CA THR A 739 17.17 24.93 20.50
C THR A 739 15.91 25.74 20.75
N GLU A 740 16.04 27.04 21.02
CA GLU A 740 14.93 27.95 21.27
C GLU A 740 14.64 28.81 20.03
N ARG A 741 13.35 29.09 19.77
CA ARG A 741 12.91 29.95 18.65
C ARG A 741 13.25 31.44 18.84
N ALA A 742 13.69 31.85 20.03
CA ALA A 742 14.00 33.24 20.39
C ALA A 742 15.51 33.51 20.45
N GLY A 743 15.93 34.77 20.33
CA GLY A 743 17.33 35.20 20.45
C GLY A 743 18.17 35.06 19.17
N LEU A 744 17.52 34.74 18.04
CA LEU A 744 18.12 34.64 16.71
C LEU A 744 18.31 36.02 16.06
N GLY A 745 17.53 37.02 16.45
CA GLY A 745 17.51 38.33 15.80
C GLY A 745 18.84 39.08 15.88
N ARG A 746 19.59 38.96 16.98
CA ARG A 746 20.94 39.57 17.10
C ARG A 746 21.93 39.13 16.02
N ASN A 747 21.68 37.95 15.42
CA ASN A 747 22.53 37.34 14.41
C ASN A 747 21.96 37.46 12.98
N ALA A 748 20.81 38.11 12.81
CA ALA A 748 20.31 38.41 11.47
C ALA A 748 21.24 39.43 10.78
N PHE A 749 21.51 39.15 9.51
CA PHE A 749 22.45 39.80 8.61
C PHE A 749 23.86 39.92 9.16
N ASN A 750 24.29 39.00 10.05
CA ASN A 750 25.52 39.19 10.81
C ASN A 750 26.74 39.50 9.93
N ASP A 751 26.87 38.81 8.80
CA ASP A 751 27.97 39.01 7.82
C ASP A 751 27.97 40.38 7.11
N TRP A 752 26.84 41.09 7.10
CA TRP A 752 26.72 42.43 6.51
C TRP A 752 26.61 43.52 7.58
N ARG A 753 26.12 43.17 8.77
CA ARG A 753 25.83 44.07 9.87
C ARG A 753 27.06 44.32 10.75
N TRP A 754 27.96 43.35 10.88
CA TRP A 754 29.11 43.45 11.78
C TRP A 754 30.41 43.22 11.01
N GLN A 755 31.46 43.96 11.34
CA GLN A 755 32.81 43.69 10.85
C GLN A 755 33.39 42.45 11.53
N ALA A 756 34.49 41.92 10.98
CA ALA A 756 35.17 40.74 11.52
C ALA A 756 35.66 40.92 12.97
N ASP A 757 35.87 42.16 13.41
CA ASP A 757 36.24 42.51 14.80
C ASP A 757 35.04 42.67 15.74
N GLY A 758 33.82 42.46 15.24
CA GLY A 758 32.56 42.57 15.97
C GLY A 758 32.01 44.00 16.07
N SER A 759 32.67 45.01 15.50
CA SER A 759 32.13 46.37 15.45
C SER A 759 30.99 46.50 14.43
N PRO A 760 29.97 47.33 14.66
CA PRO A 760 28.89 47.52 13.70
C PRO A 760 29.41 48.19 12.44
N VAL A 761 28.97 47.72 11.28
CA VAL A 761 29.12 48.46 10.02
C VAL A 761 28.25 49.70 10.12
N ALA A 762 28.88 50.88 10.21
CA ALA A 762 28.22 52.13 10.59
C ALA A 762 27.05 52.52 9.65
N ASP A 763 27.22 52.26 8.35
CA ASP A 763 26.23 52.65 7.33
C ASP A 763 25.13 51.60 7.13
N PHE A 764 25.24 50.42 7.75
CA PHE A 764 24.23 49.37 7.59
C PHE A 764 22.92 49.74 8.28
N ALA A 765 21.78 49.57 7.58
CA ALA A 765 20.49 50.13 7.97
C ALA A 765 20.07 49.80 9.41
N PHE A 766 20.26 48.55 9.86
CA PHE A 766 19.89 48.09 11.22
C PHE A 766 20.86 48.53 12.33
N ASN A 767 22.00 49.14 12.01
CA ASN A 767 22.92 49.73 12.98
C ASN A 767 22.71 51.23 13.16
N GLN A 768 21.95 51.86 12.27
CA GLN A 768 21.68 53.28 12.36
C GLN A 768 20.63 53.54 13.44
N PRO A 769 20.90 54.41 14.44
CA PRO A 769 20.00 54.62 15.58
C PRO A 769 18.58 55.04 15.21
N HIS A 770 18.40 55.74 14.08
CA HIS A 770 17.08 56.20 13.61
C HIS A 770 16.17 55.07 13.08
N ASN A 771 16.73 53.88 12.84
CA ASN A 771 15.99 52.70 12.38
C ASN A 771 15.64 51.72 13.51
N ALA A 772 16.03 52.02 14.75
CA ALA A 772 15.70 51.17 15.89
C ALA A 772 14.19 51.10 16.11
N GLY A 773 13.64 49.89 16.23
CA GLY A 773 12.21 49.65 16.49
C GLY A 773 11.30 49.73 15.26
N ARG A 774 11.83 49.89 14.04
CA ARG A 774 11.05 49.81 12.80
C ARG A 774 10.56 48.37 12.56
N SER A 775 9.32 48.23 12.09
CA SER A 775 8.66 46.92 11.89
C SER A 775 8.50 46.52 10.42
N ILE A 776 8.89 47.38 9.47
CA ILE A 776 8.76 47.12 8.03
C ILE A 776 10.15 47.24 7.41
N LEU A 777 10.53 46.22 6.65
CA LEU A 777 11.79 46.20 5.92
C LEU A 777 11.54 46.45 4.43
N LEU A 778 12.07 47.53 3.87
CA LEU A 778 12.14 47.72 2.42
C LEU A 778 13.39 47.00 1.88
N ALA A 779 13.24 46.11 0.92
CA ALA A 779 14.31 45.27 0.40
C ALA A 779 14.34 45.24 -1.14
N GLY A 780 15.53 45.05 -1.71
CA GLY A 780 15.71 44.97 -3.16
C GLY A 780 15.16 43.65 -3.74
N ARG A 781 15.31 43.47 -5.06
CA ARG A 781 14.85 42.28 -5.78
C ARG A 781 15.41 40.98 -5.21
N ASN A 782 14.61 39.93 -5.35
CA ASN A 782 14.89 38.55 -4.99
C ASN A 782 15.31 38.38 -3.52
N PHE A 783 14.68 39.14 -2.63
CA PHE A 783 15.01 39.13 -1.21
C PHE A 783 14.70 37.77 -0.57
N GLY A 784 15.62 37.28 0.25
CA GLY A 784 15.50 35.98 0.92
C GLY A 784 15.81 34.77 0.04
N CYS A 785 16.47 34.96 -1.10
CA CYS A 785 16.99 33.84 -1.88
C CYS A 785 18.09 33.09 -1.12
N GLY A 786 18.07 31.76 -1.17
CA GLY A 786 19.04 30.92 -0.47
C GLY A 786 18.40 29.71 0.19
N SER A 787 19.05 29.19 1.23
CA SER A 787 18.65 27.95 1.92
C SER A 787 17.26 28.03 2.54
N SER A 788 16.53 26.89 2.51
CA SER A 788 15.16 26.74 3.05
C SER A 788 15.12 26.72 4.58
N ARG A 789 15.48 27.83 5.22
CA ARG A 789 15.58 27.92 6.69
C ARG A 789 14.46 28.78 7.28
N GLU A 790 13.58 28.17 8.08
CA GLU A 790 12.55 28.90 8.84
C GLU A 790 13.15 29.83 9.91
N HIS A 791 14.41 29.61 10.29
CA HIS A 791 15.19 30.49 11.15
C HIS A 791 15.36 31.91 10.57
N ALA A 792 15.29 32.08 9.25
CA ALA A 792 15.41 33.39 8.62
C ALA A 792 14.21 34.30 8.94
N PRO A 793 12.94 33.90 8.69
CA PRO A 793 11.79 34.70 9.14
C PRO A 793 11.69 34.80 10.67
N TRP A 794 12.09 33.79 11.44
CA TRP A 794 12.16 33.89 12.91
C TRP A 794 13.16 34.95 13.36
N ALA A 795 14.37 34.99 12.79
CA ALA A 795 15.38 35.99 13.14
C ALA A 795 14.93 37.42 12.79
N LEU A 796 14.21 37.59 11.68
CA LEU A 796 13.65 38.89 11.30
C LEU A 796 12.48 39.31 12.19
N THR A 797 11.63 38.36 12.58
CA THR A 797 10.51 38.61 13.50
C THR A 797 11.00 38.90 14.92
N ASP A 798 12.05 38.19 15.36
CA ASP A 798 12.75 38.39 16.64
C ASP A 798 13.54 39.72 16.67
N LEU A 799 13.94 40.23 15.50
CA LEU A 799 14.42 41.62 15.33
C LEU A 799 13.31 42.68 15.44
N GLY A 800 12.04 42.27 15.49
CA GLY A 800 10.89 43.17 15.58
C GLY A 800 10.20 43.49 14.25
N LEU A 801 10.62 42.87 13.14
CA LEU A 801 9.97 43.06 11.85
C LEU A 801 8.64 42.30 11.77
N ARG A 802 7.68 42.88 11.06
CA ARG A 802 6.32 42.38 10.84
C ARG A 802 5.98 42.28 9.36
N ALA A 803 6.61 43.10 8.53
CA ALA A 803 6.48 43.00 7.09
C ALA A 803 7.81 43.27 6.37
N ILE A 804 7.92 42.73 5.16
CA ILE A 804 9.01 42.99 4.23
C ILE A 804 8.37 43.44 2.93
N VAL A 805 8.77 44.57 2.39
CA VAL A 805 8.32 45.07 1.08
C VAL A 805 9.50 44.97 0.12
N SER A 806 9.33 44.24 -0.96
CA SER A 806 10.34 44.12 -2.01
C SER A 806 9.67 44.01 -3.37
N SER A 807 10.44 44.19 -4.44
CA SER A 807 9.94 44.00 -5.79
C SER A 807 9.94 42.56 -6.25
N GLU A 808 10.65 41.69 -5.54
CA GLU A 808 10.71 40.25 -5.79
C GLU A 808 11.20 39.56 -4.51
N ILE A 809 10.48 38.58 -3.98
CA ILE A 809 10.85 37.83 -2.77
C ILE A 809 10.94 36.36 -3.14
N ALA A 810 12.03 35.69 -2.75
CA ALA A 810 12.26 34.29 -3.10
C ALA A 810 11.18 33.36 -2.51
N ASP A 811 10.69 32.42 -3.32
CA ASP A 811 9.45 31.68 -3.03
C ASP A 811 9.47 30.88 -1.72
N ILE A 812 10.59 30.22 -1.43
CA ILE A 812 10.76 29.42 -0.21
C ILE A 812 10.70 30.33 1.03
N PHE A 813 11.42 31.45 0.98
CA PHE A 813 11.46 32.42 2.08
C PHE A 813 10.12 33.16 2.22
N ARG A 814 9.45 33.49 1.11
CA ARG A 814 8.09 34.03 1.08
C ARG A 814 7.11 33.08 1.77
N GLY A 815 7.14 31.79 1.39
CA GLY A 815 6.30 30.75 1.99
C GLY A 815 6.55 30.56 3.48
N ASN A 816 7.81 30.53 3.90
CA ASN A 816 8.17 30.38 5.31
C ASN A 816 7.82 31.63 6.14
N SER A 817 7.90 32.83 5.55
CA SER A 817 7.49 34.07 6.21
C SER A 817 6.00 34.05 6.54
N LEU A 818 5.16 33.70 5.55
CA LEU A 818 3.70 33.64 5.72
C LEU A 818 3.27 32.58 6.75
N LYS A 819 3.95 31.43 6.80
CA LYS A 819 3.73 30.38 7.80
C LYS A 819 4.09 30.81 9.22
N ASN A 820 4.94 31.83 9.38
CA ASN A 820 5.52 32.24 10.67
C ASN A 820 5.15 33.68 11.07
N GLY A 821 4.06 34.22 10.50
CA GLY A 821 3.51 35.52 10.90
C GLY A 821 4.32 36.75 10.46
N LEU A 822 5.24 36.59 9.51
CA LEU A 822 5.97 37.68 8.86
C LEU A 822 5.37 37.93 7.47
N LEU A 823 4.96 39.16 7.16
CA LEU A 823 4.24 39.48 5.93
C LEU A 823 5.18 39.91 4.78
N PRO A 824 5.43 39.07 3.75
CA PRO A 824 6.12 39.47 2.53
C PRO A 824 5.17 40.18 1.56
N ILE A 825 5.44 41.45 1.28
CA ILE A 825 4.74 42.35 0.37
C ILE A 825 5.59 42.48 -0.89
N VAL A 826 5.01 42.13 -2.04
CA VAL A 826 5.65 42.32 -3.34
C VAL A 826 4.97 43.49 -4.07
N LEU A 827 5.73 44.52 -4.44
CA LEU A 827 5.24 45.67 -5.22
C LEU A 827 6.03 45.81 -6.52
N ASP A 828 5.56 46.64 -7.46
CA ASP A 828 6.33 46.91 -8.67
C ASP A 828 7.68 47.56 -8.33
N GLU A 829 8.73 47.22 -9.09
CA GLU A 829 10.08 47.76 -8.88
C GLU A 829 10.08 49.29 -8.78
N ALA A 830 9.36 49.97 -9.67
CA ALA A 830 9.27 51.42 -9.66
C ALA A 830 8.67 51.96 -8.35
N ASP A 831 7.68 51.26 -7.78
CA ASP A 831 7.01 51.65 -6.54
C ASP A 831 7.88 51.38 -5.31
N VAL A 832 8.56 50.23 -5.28
CA VAL A 832 9.55 49.90 -4.23
C VAL A 832 10.68 50.93 -4.23
N GLN A 833 11.17 51.33 -5.40
CA GLN A 833 12.20 52.38 -5.52
C GLN A 833 11.69 53.73 -5.01
N VAL A 834 10.43 54.08 -5.27
CA VAL A 834 9.80 55.30 -4.72
C VAL A 834 9.68 55.24 -3.19
N LEU A 835 9.29 54.09 -2.63
CA LEU A 835 9.23 53.89 -1.18
C LEU A 835 10.62 53.92 -0.53
N MET A 836 11.64 53.34 -1.18
CA MET A 836 13.03 53.36 -0.70
C MET A 836 13.64 54.75 -0.67
N GLN A 837 13.18 55.67 -1.52
CA GLN A 837 13.59 57.08 -1.50
C GLN A 837 12.97 57.87 -0.34
N ARG A 838 12.02 57.28 0.39
CA ARG A 838 11.29 57.90 1.50
C ARG A 838 11.26 56.97 2.73
N PRO A 839 12.44 56.56 3.25
CA PRO A 839 12.55 55.51 4.28
C PRO A 839 11.98 55.92 5.65
N ASP A 840 11.75 57.22 5.88
CA ASP A 840 11.20 57.74 7.14
C ASP A 840 9.67 57.77 7.18
N ASP A 841 8.99 57.57 6.05
CA ASP A 841 7.54 57.59 5.98
C ASP A 841 6.90 56.46 6.81
N GLU A 842 5.80 56.77 7.49
CA GLU A 842 5.01 55.77 8.20
C GLU A 842 4.08 55.05 7.22
N LEU A 843 4.36 53.76 6.98
CA LEU A 843 3.57 52.93 6.08
C LEU A 843 2.49 52.18 6.87
N THR A 844 1.24 52.33 6.45
CA THR A 844 0.12 51.55 6.99
C THR A 844 -0.16 50.36 6.07
N ILE A 845 -0.09 49.14 6.60
CA ILE A 845 -0.40 47.92 5.86
C ILE A 845 -1.75 47.39 6.32
N ASP A 846 -2.72 47.40 5.40
CA ASP A 846 -4.01 46.74 5.57
C ASP A 846 -3.96 45.37 4.89
N VAL A 847 -3.85 44.31 5.69
CA VAL A 847 -3.76 42.93 5.20
C VAL A 847 -5.08 42.49 4.56
N ALA A 848 -6.22 43.05 4.98
CA ALA A 848 -7.55 42.68 4.47
C ALA A 848 -7.81 43.32 3.11
N ALA A 849 -7.46 44.59 2.97
CA ALA A 849 -7.51 45.29 1.70
C ALA A 849 -6.33 44.90 0.77
N ARG A 850 -5.27 44.29 1.32
CA ARG A 850 -3.99 44.00 0.64
C ARG A 850 -3.34 45.27 0.10
N GLU A 851 -3.45 46.33 0.91
CA GLU A 851 -3.02 47.67 0.55
C GLU A 851 -1.97 48.15 1.53
N LEU A 852 -0.89 48.70 0.97
CA LEU A 852 0.09 49.48 1.69
C LEU A 852 -0.16 50.95 1.38
N ARG A 853 -0.31 51.78 2.41
CA ARG A 853 -0.63 53.20 2.30
C ARG A 853 0.49 54.06 2.84
N THR A 854 0.88 55.09 2.10
CA THR A 854 1.86 56.10 2.52
C THR A 854 1.17 57.33 3.11
N PRO A 855 1.90 58.17 3.89
CA PRO A 855 1.33 59.37 4.52
C PRO A 855 0.76 60.41 3.54
N ASP A 856 1.26 60.43 2.30
CA ASP A 856 0.78 61.31 1.23
C ASP A 856 -0.45 60.77 0.48
N GLY A 857 -1.02 59.67 0.96
CA GLY A 857 -2.28 59.11 0.48
C GLY A 857 -2.14 58.17 -0.72
N ARG A 858 -0.92 57.80 -1.13
CA ARG A 858 -0.74 56.76 -2.16
C ARG A 858 -1.06 55.38 -1.59
N VAL A 859 -1.63 54.54 -2.44
CA VAL A 859 -2.07 53.20 -2.08
C VAL A 859 -1.44 52.22 -3.06
N TYR A 860 -0.74 51.25 -2.53
CA TYR A 860 -0.06 50.20 -3.26
C TYR A 860 -0.72 48.87 -2.94
N SER A 861 -1.32 48.23 -3.94
CA SER A 861 -1.87 46.88 -3.76
C SER A 861 -0.77 45.84 -3.87
N PHE A 862 -0.76 44.83 -3.00
CA PHE A 862 0.21 43.73 -3.07
C PHE A 862 -0.47 42.37 -3.16
N PRO A 863 0.19 41.37 -3.77
CA PRO A 863 -0.37 40.04 -3.92
C PRO A 863 -0.21 39.26 -2.62
N LEU A 864 -1.34 38.87 -2.04
CA LEU A 864 -1.41 37.91 -0.95
C LEU A 864 -2.47 36.88 -1.32
N ASP A 865 -2.10 35.60 -1.35
CA ASP A 865 -3.06 34.54 -1.66
C ASP A 865 -4.11 34.48 -0.56
N GLY A 866 -5.36 34.18 -0.95
CA GLY A 866 -6.50 34.26 -0.04
C GLY A 866 -6.35 33.37 1.19
N PHE A 867 -5.61 32.27 1.09
CA PHE A 867 -5.39 31.35 2.19
C PHE A 867 -4.42 31.94 3.22
N SER A 868 -3.25 32.40 2.77
CA SER A 868 -2.28 33.09 3.62
C SER A 868 -2.85 34.40 4.17
N GLN A 869 -3.67 35.12 3.40
CA GLN A 869 -4.42 36.29 3.88
C GLN A 869 -5.37 35.93 5.03
N THR A 870 -6.14 34.85 4.89
CA THR A 870 -7.08 34.36 5.91
C THR A 870 -6.32 33.99 7.17
N CYS A 871 -5.26 33.18 7.04
CA CYS A 871 -4.36 32.83 8.13
C CYS A 871 -3.78 34.07 8.85
N LEU A 872 -3.33 35.08 8.11
CA LEU A 872 -2.76 36.30 8.69
C LEU A 872 -3.79 37.24 9.33
N LEU A 873 -5.02 37.30 8.81
CA LEU A 873 -6.11 38.12 9.36
C LEU A 873 -6.75 37.48 10.59
N GLU A 874 -6.92 36.16 10.56
CA GLU A 874 -7.52 35.37 11.64
C GLU A 874 -6.47 34.97 12.70
N GLY A 875 -5.19 35.17 12.40
CA GLY A 875 -4.07 34.83 13.28
C GLY A 875 -3.82 33.33 13.43
N VAL A 876 -4.21 32.51 12.43
CA VAL A 876 -4.07 31.05 12.43
C VAL A 876 -3.04 30.57 11.40
N ASP A 877 -2.35 29.47 11.68
CA ASP A 877 -1.38 28.89 10.74
C ASP A 877 -2.04 27.84 9.80
N GLN A 878 -1.24 27.24 8.91
CA GLN A 878 -1.74 26.26 7.95
C GLN A 878 -2.29 24.99 8.59
N LEU A 879 -1.82 24.65 9.80
CA LEU A 879 -2.34 23.52 10.58
C LEU A 879 -3.74 23.84 11.12
N GLY A 880 -3.98 25.07 11.55
CA GLY A 880 -5.32 25.56 11.88
C GLY A 880 -6.31 25.47 10.71
N TYR A 881 -5.83 25.60 9.48
CA TYR A 881 -6.66 25.46 8.27
C TYR A 881 -6.82 24.02 7.77
N LEU A 882 -5.83 23.14 7.97
CA LEU A 882 -5.93 21.71 7.63
C LEU A 882 -7.04 21.00 8.41
N LEU A 883 -7.32 21.46 9.63
CA LEU A 883 -8.51 21.05 10.39
C LEU A 883 -9.84 21.39 9.67
N GLY A 884 -9.82 22.24 8.65
CA GLY A 884 -10.93 22.57 7.74
C GLY A 884 -11.00 21.75 6.44
N ARG A 885 -10.18 20.70 6.26
CA ARG A 885 -10.15 19.82 5.05
C ARG A 885 -10.66 18.39 5.26
N VAL A 886 -11.62 18.22 6.17
CA VAL A 886 -12.27 16.93 6.47
C VAL A 886 -12.85 16.17 5.24
N PRO A 887 -13.34 16.77 4.14
CA PRO A 887 -13.96 16.02 3.04
C PRO A 887 -13.08 15.08 2.19
N GLU A 888 -11.78 15.00 2.45
CA GLU A 888 -10.91 13.96 1.87
C GLU A 888 -10.81 12.70 2.78
N ILE A 889 -11.22 12.84 4.06
CA ILE A 889 -11.50 11.78 5.05
C ILE A 889 -12.74 10.97 4.64
N GLU A 890 -13.60 11.59 3.84
CA GLU A 890 -14.87 11.10 3.34
C GLU A 890 -14.70 10.03 2.22
N ARG A 891 -13.50 9.65 1.76
CA ARG A 891 -13.37 8.48 0.85
C ARG A 891 -13.26 7.12 1.56
N TYR A 892 -13.31 7.14 2.90
CA TYR A 892 -13.58 6.01 3.81
C TYR A 892 -15.05 5.50 3.71
N GLU A 893 -15.95 6.22 3.03
CA GLU A 893 -17.41 6.34 3.30
C GLU A 893 -18.47 5.29 2.97
N MET A 894 -18.26 4.11 2.37
CA MET A 894 -19.41 3.16 2.24
C MET A 894 -19.58 2.24 3.45
N ALA A 895 -18.50 1.54 3.83
CA ALA A 895 -18.43 0.92 5.15
C ALA A 895 -18.29 2.01 6.22
N ALA A 896 -17.67 3.15 5.93
CA ALA A 896 -17.63 4.24 6.89
C ALA A 896 -18.91 5.04 7.05
N ALA A 897 -19.86 5.04 6.13
CA ALA A 897 -21.19 5.57 6.44
C ALA A 897 -21.84 4.76 7.57
N ALA A 898 -21.79 3.43 7.47
CA ALA A 898 -22.28 2.55 8.52
C ALA A 898 -21.40 2.59 9.79
N VAL A 899 -20.06 2.63 9.67
CA VAL A 899 -19.16 2.77 10.83
C VAL A 899 -19.28 4.15 11.48
N ALA A 900 -19.51 5.23 10.72
CA ALA A 900 -19.79 6.57 11.25
C ALA A 900 -21.14 6.59 11.98
N VAL A 901 -22.18 5.97 11.42
CA VAL A 901 -23.47 5.80 12.10
C VAL A 901 -23.30 4.95 13.37
N LEU A 902 -22.53 3.86 13.34
CA LEU A 902 -22.24 3.05 14.52
C LEU A 902 -21.44 3.84 15.58
N ASN A 903 -20.47 4.66 15.16
CA ASN A 903 -19.74 5.55 16.07
C ASN A 903 -20.66 6.61 16.69
N ALA A 904 -21.59 7.19 15.92
CA ALA A 904 -22.59 8.13 16.43
C ALA A 904 -23.59 7.46 17.38
N VAL A 905 -24.01 6.23 17.10
CA VAL A 905 -24.79 5.41 18.05
C VAL A 905 -23.99 5.17 19.33
N ALA A 906 -22.70 4.84 19.21
CA ALA A 906 -21.83 4.61 20.36
C ALA A 906 -21.76 5.84 21.26
N GLU A 907 -21.65 7.02 20.67
CA GLU A 907 -21.65 8.28 21.40
C GLU A 907 -23.03 8.59 22.02
N ARG A 908 -24.10 8.59 21.22
CA ARG A 908 -25.45 8.97 21.67
C ARG A 908 -25.98 8.06 22.78
N PHE A 909 -25.67 6.77 22.72
CA PHE A 909 -26.19 5.76 23.65
C PHE A 909 -25.13 5.22 24.63
N ASN A 910 -23.92 5.79 24.62
CA ASN A 910 -22.82 5.46 25.53
C ASN A 910 -22.36 3.98 25.44
N HIS A 911 -22.05 3.54 24.23
CA HIS A 911 -21.41 2.25 23.93
C HIS A 911 -19.95 2.46 23.48
N THR A 912 -19.19 1.37 23.42
CA THR A 912 -17.85 1.35 22.82
C THR A 912 -17.79 0.25 21.77
N PHE A 913 -17.46 0.61 20.53
CA PHE A 913 -17.21 -0.36 19.46
C PHE A 913 -15.73 -0.43 19.11
N THR A 914 -15.25 -1.61 18.71
CA THR A 914 -13.89 -1.84 18.21
C THR A 914 -13.99 -2.48 16.84
N PHE A 915 -13.32 -1.88 15.85
CA PHE A 915 -13.38 -2.31 14.47
C PHE A 915 -12.05 -2.91 14.04
N SER A 916 -12.12 -3.98 13.25
CA SER A 916 -10.96 -4.62 12.62
C SER A 916 -11.31 -4.94 11.17
N GLU A 917 -10.54 -4.43 10.22
CA GLU A 917 -10.80 -4.59 8.80
C GLU A 917 -10.06 -5.79 8.22
N HIS A 918 -10.76 -6.58 7.41
CA HIS A 918 -10.25 -7.82 6.84
C HIS A 918 -10.73 -8.02 5.40
N ASP A 919 -9.84 -8.55 4.55
CA ASP A 919 -10.13 -8.79 3.13
C ASP A 919 -11.05 -10.01 2.95
N ILE A 920 -12.09 -9.88 2.13
CA ILE A 920 -12.99 -10.97 1.73
C ILE A 920 -13.45 -10.80 0.28
N GLY A 921 -13.72 -11.90 -0.42
CA GLY A 921 -14.22 -11.88 -1.79
C GLY A 921 -13.13 -11.57 -2.81
N GLY A 922 -13.42 -10.72 -3.78
CA GLY A 922 -12.54 -10.38 -4.89
C GLY A 922 -11.23 -9.75 -4.44
N ILE A 923 -11.27 -8.83 -3.47
CA ILE A 923 -10.04 -8.23 -2.91
C ILE A 923 -9.19 -9.28 -2.19
N ALA A 924 -9.83 -10.29 -1.58
CA ALA A 924 -9.11 -11.40 -0.99
C ALA A 924 -8.56 -12.38 -2.01
N ILE A 925 -9.26 -12.63 -3.11
CA ILE A 925 -8.69 -13.39 -4.24
C ILE A 925 -7.46 -12.67 -4.77
N ASP A 926 -7.56 -11.34 -4.94
CA ASP A 926 -6.46 -10.52 -5.47
C ASP A 926 -5.25 -10.52 -4.54
N ARG A 927 -5.47 -10.42 -3.22
CA ARG A 927 -4.39 -10.28 -2.22
C ARG A 927 -3.88 -11.61 -1.67
N HIS A 928 -4.77 -12.59 -1.51
CA HIS A 928 -4.52 -13.85 -0.80
C HIS A 928 -4.71 -15.09 -1.67
N GLY A 929 -5.22 -14.95 -2.90
CA GLY A 929 -5.46 -16.05 -3.83
C GLY A 929 -6.68 -16.91 -3.47
N GLU A 930 -7.40 -16.57 -2.40
CA GLU A 930 -8.60 -17.25 -1.96
C GLU A 930 -9.67 -16.22 -1.55
N PRO A 931 -10.96 -16.53 -1.76
CA PRO A 931 -12.03 -15.57 -1.57
C PRO A 931 -12.43 -15.39 -0.10
N LEU A 932 -11.92 -16.23 0.79
CA LEU A 932 -12.10 -16.10 2.23
C LEU A 932 -10.81 -16.54 2.92
N PRO A 933 -9.89 -15.60 3.21
CA PRO A 933 -8.67 -15.90 3.94
C PRO A 933 -9.02 -16.47 5.30
N ALA A 934 -8.25 -17.47 5.74
CA ALA A 934 -8.50 -18.10 7.03
C ALA A 934 -8.36 -17.09 8.20
N SER A 935 -7.47 -16.09 8.06
CA SER A 935 -7.36 -14.96 8.98
C SER A 935 -8.63 -14.10 9.03
N THR A 936 -9.27 -13.85 7.88
CA THR A 936 -10.54 -13.12 7.80
C THR A 936 -11.67 -13.92 8.45
N LEU A 937 -11.76 -15.22 8.17
CA LEU A 937 -12.76 -16.08 8.81
C LEU A 937 -12.57 -16.15 10.33
N ALA A 938 -11.33 -16.28 10.81
CA ALA A 938 -11.02 -16.30 12.22
C ALA A 938 -11.39 -14.97 12.91
N ALA A 939 -11.15 -13.84 12.26
CA ALA A 939 -11.59 -12.54 12.76
C ALA A 939 -13.12 -12.44 12.83
N CYS A 940 -13.82 -12.89 11.78
CA CYS A 940 -15.29 -12.92 11.76
C CYS A 940 -15.86 -13.82 12.86
N GLN A 941 -15.25 -14.97 13.13
CA GLN A 941 -15.65 -15.87 14.23
C GLN A 941 -15.38 -15.29 15.62
N ALA A 942 -14.39 -14.41 15.75
CA ALA A 942 -14.06 -13.73 17.00
C ALA A 942 -14.88 -12.44 17.23
N ALA A 943 -15.56 -11.93 16.21
CA ALA A 943 -16.35 -10.71 16.27
C ALA A 943 -17.74 -10.96 16.88
N ASN A 944 -18.35 -9.91 17.43
CA ASN A 944 -19.76 -9.96 17.87
C ASN A 944 -20.74 -9.83 16.69
N ALA A 945 -20.32 -9.16 15.63
CA ALA A 945 -21.05 -9.02 14.38
C ALA A 945 -20.09 -8.70 13.23
N VAL A 946 -20.49 -9.00 12.00
CA VAL A 946 -19.72 -8.71 10.80
C VAL A 946 -20.52 -7.77 9.91
N LEU A 947 -19.98 -6.57 9.67
CA LEU A 947 -20.45 -5.69 8.61
C LEU A 947 -19.68 -6.04 7.33
N LEU A 948 -20.39 -6.52 6.30
CA LEU A 948 -19.75 -7.05 5.11
C LEU A 948 -19.87 -6.08 3.93
N GLY A 949 -18.72 -5.68 3.39
CA GLY A 949 -18.62 -4.87 2.19
C GLY A 949 -18.83 -5.68 0.90
N ALA A 950 -18.75 -4.99 -0.25
CA ALA A 950 -18.95 -5.61 -1.55
C ALA A 950 -17.94 -6.76 -1.82
N VAL A 951 -18.45 -7.95 -2.13
CA VAL A 951 -17.66 -9.18 -2.19
C VAL A 951 -17.05 -9.44 -3.57
N GLY A 952 -17.58 -8.90 -4.67
CA GLY A 952 -17.14 -9.30 -6.02
C GLY A 952 -17.22 -8.20 -7.06
N GLY A 953 -17.17 -8.56 -8.35
CA GLY A 953 -17.22 -7.63 -9.47
C GLY A 953 -16.93 -8.32 -10.81
N PRO A 954 -17.12 -7.62 -11.95
CA PRO A 954 -17.03 -8.20 -13.29
C PRO A 954 -15.69 -8.89 -13.56
N LYS A 955 -14.63 -8.42 -12.92
CA LYS A 955 -13.28 -8.97 -12.97
C LYS A 955 -13.21 -10.47 -12.65
N TRP A 956 -14.06 -10.98 -11.77
CA TRP A 956 -14.01 -12.39 -11.33
C TRP A 956 -15.17 -13.24 -11.88
N SER A 957 -15.82 -12.79 -12.97
CA SER A 957 -17.00 -13.44 -13.54
C SER A 957 -16.70 -14.55 -14.57
N ASP A 958 -15.42 -14.91 -14.79
CA ASP A 958 -15.07 -15.99 -15.73
C ASP A 958 -15.70 -17.34 -15.28
N PRO A 959 -16.59 -17.95 -16.09
CA PRO A 959 -17.25 -19.20 -15.72
C PRO A 959 -16.31 -20.40 -15.61
N ASN A 960 -15.08 -20.29 -16.14
CA ASN A 960 -14.04 -21.32 -16.03
C ASN A 960 -13.09 -21.08 -14.84
N ALA A 961 -13.25 -19.98 -14.11
CA ALA A 961 -12.43 -19.67 -12.95
C ALA A 961 -12.66 -20.70 -11.84
N LYS A 962 -11.57 -21.34 -11.40
CA LYS A 962 -11.60 -22.30 -10.29
C LYS A 962 -11.89 -21.64 -8.95
N VAL A 963 -11.51 -20.36 -8.81
CA VAL A 963 -11.66 -19.57 -7.60
C VAL A 963 -12.53 -18.36 -7.91
N ARG A 964 -13.60 -18.17 -7.13
CA ARG A 964 -14.60 -17.12 -7.37
C ARG A 964 -15.04 -16.45 -6.06
N PRO A 965 -15.36 -15.14 -6.05
CA PRO A 965 -15.68 -14.42 -4.83
C PRO A 965 -16.85 -15.01 -4.06
N GLU A 966 -17.85 -15.53 -4.77
CA GLU A 966 -19.06 -16.12 -4.19
C GLU A 966 -18.74 -17.38 -3.37
N GLN A 967 -17.64 -18.08 -3.68
CA GLN A 967 -17.19 -19.21 -2.86
C GLN A 967 -16.80 -18.76 -1.44
N GLY A 968 -16.22 -17.57 -1.30
CA GLY A 968 -15.91 -16.99 0.01
C GLY A 968 -17.16 -16.62 0.80
N LEU A 969 -18.17 -16.06 0.11
CA LEU A 969 -19.47 -15.74 0.71
C LEU A 969 -20.23 -16.98 1.18
N LEU A 970 -20.26 -18.04 0.36
CA LEU A 970 -20.88 -19.31 0.74
C LEU A 970 -20.12 -19.99 1.89
N ALA A 971 -18.79 -19.90 1.87
CA ALA A 971 -17.92 -20.47 2.91
C ALA A 971 -18.11 -19.77 4.26
N ILE A 972 -18.14 -18.43 4.31
CA ILE A 972 -18.29 -17.69 5.57
C ILE A 972 -19.69 -17.92 6.18
N ARG A 973 -20.75 -17.92 5.37
CA ARG A 973 -22.13 -18.19 5.83
C ARG A 973 -22.25 -19.58 6.44
N LYS A 974 -21.68 -20.59 5.78
CA LYS A 974 -21.63 -21.96 6.31
C LYS A 974 -20.80 -22.06 7.58
N ALA A 975 -19.64 -21.41 7.63
CA ALA A 975 -18.73 -21.46 8.76
C ALA A 975 -19.28 -20.77 10.01
N LEU A 976 -20.11 -19.74 9.85
CA LEU A 976 -20.81 -19.05 10.94
C LEU A 976 -22.20 -19.65 11.26
N GLY A 977 -22.62 -20.70 10.53
CA GLY A 977 -23.89 -21.38 10.76
C GLY A 977 -25.13 -20.55 10.41
N LEU A 978 -25.00 -19.61 9.45
CA LEU A 978 -26.03 -18.63 9.12
C LEU A 978 -27.02 -19.18 8.12
N TYR A 979 -28.09 -19.80 8.62
CA TYR A 979 -29.04 -20.54 7.80
C TYR A 979 -30.24 -19.70 7.32
N ALA A 980 -30.52 -18.56 7.95
CA ALA A 980 -31.64 -17.69 7.61
C ALA A 980 -31.12 -16.31 7.21
N ASN A 981 -31.40 -15.87 5.97
CA ASN A 981 -31.16 -14.50 5.56
C ASN A 981 -32.48 -13.73 5.55
N LEU A 982 -32.57 -12.72 6.41
CA LEU A 982 -33.70 -11.80 6.49
C LEU A 982 -33.48 -10.67 5.49
N ARG A 983 -34.44 -10.51 4.58
CA ARG A 983 -34.43 -9.50 3.51
C ARG A 983 -35.73 -8.69 3.59
N PRO A 984 -35.78 -7.65 4.45
CA PRO A 984 -36.95 -6.79 4.52
C PRO A 984 -37.11 -5.98 3.24
N VAL A 985 -38.33 -5.93 2.72
CA VAL A 985 -38.73 -5.16 1.56
C VAL A 985 -39.81 -4.20 2.01
N ARG A 986 -39.42 -2.94 2.16
CA ARG A 986 -40.31 -1.86 2.58
C ARG A 986 -40.18 -0.70 1.61
N THR A 987 -41.32 -0.24 1.12
CA THR A 987 -41.36 0.94 0.25
C THR A 987 -41.41 2.22 1.07
N HIS A 988 -40.76 3.26 0.57
CA HIS A 988 -40.82 4.60 1.15
C HIS A 988 -41.66 5.52 0.26
N GLU A 989 -42.65 6.22 0.82
CA GLU A 989 -43.56 7.08 0.04
C GLU A 989 -42.78 8.09 -0.83
N ALA A 990 -41.77 8.73 -0.24
CA ALA A 990 -40.94 9.72 -0.94
C ALA A 990 -40.13 9.12 -2.12
N ALA A 991 -39.80 7.82 -2.06
CA ALA A 991 -38.98 7.13 -3.07
C ALA A 991 -39.81 6.34 -4.11
N LEU A 992 -41.14 6.27 -3.98
CA LEU A 992 -42.00 5.48 -4.88
C LEU A 992 -41.82 5.83 -6.36
N HIS A 993 -41.52 7.09 -6.66
CA HIS A 993 -41.31 7.59 -8.01
C HIS A 993 -40.10 6.97 -8.72
N ALA A 994 -39.14 6.42 -7.98
CA ALA A 994 -37.98 5.73 -8.53
C ALA A 994 -38.31 4.30 -9.01
N SER A 995 -39.42 3.72 -8.54
CA SER A 995 -39.81 2.37 -8.93
C SER A 995 -40.42 2.33 -10.34
N PRO A 996 -40.10 1.31 -11.16
CA PRO A 996 -40.80 1.06 -12.42
C PRO A 996 -42.23 0.54 -12.23
N ILE A 997 -42.64 0.19 -11.00
CA ILE A 997 -43.98 -0.29 -10.68
C ILE A 997 -44.88 0.88 -10.28
N LYS A 998 -46.17 0.80 -10.63
CA LYS A 998 -47.13 1.86 -10.33
C LYS A 998 -47.18 2.14 -8.83
N ALA A 999 -46.99 3.39 -8.43
CA ALA A 999 -46.97 3.82 -7.02
C ALA A 999 -48.18 3.31 -6.20
N GLU A 1000 -49.38 3.31 -6.78
CA GLU A 1000 -50.62 2.81 -6.14
C GLU A 1000 -50.58 1.32 -5.72
N LEU A 1001 -49.71 0.51 -6.34
CA LEU A 1001 -49.46 -0.89 -5.97
C LEU A 1001 -48.40 -1.02 -4.87
N LEU A 1002 -47.52 -0.02 -4.75
CA LEU A 1002 -46.38 -0.01 -3.84
C LEU A 1002 -46.68 0.63 -2.48
N GLN A 1003 -47.64 1.55 -2.42
CA GLN A 1003 -48.01 2.22 -1.16
C GLN A 1003 -48.41 1.21 -0.06
N GLY A 1004 -47.62 1.17 1.01
CA GLY A 1004 -47.82 0.25 2.13
C GLY A 1004 -47.27 -1.17 1.91
N VAL A 1005 -46.36 -1.37 0.96
CA VAL A 1005 -45.60 -2.62 0.85
C VAL A 1005 -44.59 -2.71 2.00
N ASP A 1006 -44.75 -3.73 2.83
CA ASP A 1006 -43.89 -4.05 3.95
C ASP A 1006 -43.95 -5.56 4.24
N PHE A 1007 -43.00 -6.30 3.69
CA PHE A 1007 -42.85 -7.73 3.92
C PHE A 1007 -41.39 -8.11 4.13
N VAL A 1008 -41.14 -9.29 4.71
CA VAL A 1008 -39.78 -9.81 4.90
C VAL A 1008 -39.67 -11.14 4.20
N VAL A 1009 -38.61 -11.31 3.39
CA VAL A 1009 -38.25 -12.62 2.87
C VAL A 1009 -37.24 -13.27 3.82
N VAL A 1010 -37.54 -14.49 4.24
CA VAL A 1010 -36.68 -15.37 5.01
C VAL A 1010 -36.19 -16.46 4.08
N ARG A 1011 -34.96 -16.25 3.60
CA ARG A 1011 -34.30 -17.14 2.66
C ARG A 1011 -33.48 -18.18 3.41
N GLU A 1012 -33.64 -19.45 3.07
CA GLU A 1012 -32.68 -20.48 3.50
C GLU A 1012 -31.32 -20.24 2.83
N LEU A 1013 -30.23 -20.27 3.59
CA LEU A 1013 -28.96 -19.73 3.12
C LEU A 1013 -27.82 -20.75 3.00
N THR A 1014 -27.98 -21.97 3.52
CA THR A 1014 -26.88 -22.95 3.67
C THR A 1014 -27.16 -24.35 3.09
N GLY A 1015 -28.32 -24.55 2.48
CA GLY A 1015 -28.72 -25.77 1.79
C GLY A 1015 -29.14 -25.51 0.33
N GLY A 1016 -29.75 -26.52 -0.29
CA GLY A 1016 -30.23 -26.43 -1.66
C GLY A 1016 -29.14 -26.48 -2.71
N ILE A 1017 -29.47 -26.06 -3.93
CA ILE A 1017 -28.62 -26.23 -5.13
C ILE A 1017 -27.26 -25.50 -5.05
N TYR A 1018 -27.15 -24.45 -4.24
CA TYR A 1018 -25.88 -23.73 -4.06
C TYR A 1018 -24.86 -24.51 -3.21
N PHE A 1019 -25.34 -25.45 -2.38
CA PHE A 1019 -24.51 -26.23 -1.45
C PHE A 1019 -24.41 -27.72 -1.79
N GLY A 1020 -25.22 -28.21 -2.73
CA GLY A 1020 -25.14 -29.61 -3.15
C GLY A 1020 -24.06 -29.88 -4.20
N ASP A 1021 -23.77 -31.16 -4.35
CA ASP A 1021 -22.69 -31.67 -5.20
C ASP A 1021 -22.87 -31.21 -6.66
N LYS A 1022 -21.75 -30.78 -7.26
CA LYS A 1022 -21.69 -30.32 -8.64
C LYS A 1022 -20.77 -31.24 -9.43
N THR A 1023 -21.27 -31.83 -10.50
CA THR A 1023 -20.44 -32.65 -11.41
C THR A 1023 -20.57 -32.12 -12.82
N ARG A 1024 -19.48 -32.20 -13.59
CA ARG A 1024 -19.45 -31.80 -15.00
C ARG A 1024 -18.41 -32.62 -15.74
N ASP A 1025 -18.81 -33.17 -16.88
CA ASP A 1025 -17.93 -33.76 -17.88
C ASP A 1025 -18.13 -33.06 -19.25
N ALA A 1026 -17.60 -33.66 -20.31
CA ALA A 1026 -17.65 -33.07 -21.65
C ALA A 1026 -19.08 -33.00 -22.24
N ASP A 1027 -19.95 -33.93 -21.85
CA ASP A 1027 -21.27 -34.14 -22.46
C ASP A 1027 -22.43 -33.95 -21.46
N SER A 1028 -22.14 -33.82 -20.16
CA SER A 1028 -23.14 -33.69 -19.11
C SER A 1028 -22.68 -32.84 -17.92
N ALA A 1029 -23.65 -32.26 -17.20
CA ALA A 1029 -23.44 -31.58 -15.93
C ALA A 1029 -24.62 -31.83 -15.00
N SER A 1030 -24.37 -31.86 -13.69
CA SER A 1030 -25.42 -31.98 -12.68
C SER A 1030 -25.12 -31.14 -11.44
N ASP A 1031 -26.16 -30.54 -10.88
CA ASP A 1031 -26.17 -29.84 -9.60
C ASP A 1031 -27.20 -30.50 -8.68
N LEU A 1032 -26.75 -31.12 -7.60
CA LEU A 1032 -27.64 -31.75 -6.64
C LEU A 1032 -28.34 -30.67 -5.81
N CYS A 1033 -29.66 -30.64 -5.83
CA CYS A 1033 -30.45 -29.89 -4.85
C CYS A 1033 -30.90 -30.86 -3.75
N ARG A 1034 -30.43 -30.63 -2.51
CA ARG A 1034 -30.81 -31.43 -1.36
C ARG A 1034 -31.21 -30.54 -0.19
N TYR A 1035 -32.29 -30.94 0.46
CA TYR A 1035 -32.70 -30.43 1.76
C TYR A 1035 -33.01 -31.58 2.70
N THR A 1036 -32.63 -31.42 3.96
CA THR A 1036 -33.07 -32.26 5.07
C THR A 1036 -34.22 -31.60 5.81
N VAL A 1037 -35.04 -32.40 6.50
CA VAL A 1037 -36.12 -31.87 7.33
C VAL A 1037 -35.60 -30.84 8.34
N ALA A 1038 -34.46 -31.12 9.00
CA ALA A 1038 -33.87 -30.21 9.98
C ALA A 1038 -33.51 -28.83 9.39
N GLU A 1039 -32.96 -28.81 8.16
CA GLU A 1039 -32.60 -27.56 7.49
C GLU A 1039 -33.83 -26.71 7.14
N ILE A 1040 -34.91 -27.37 6.74
CA ILE A 1040 -36.19 -26.73 6.42
C ILE A 1040 -36.88 -26.26 7.70
N GLU A 1041 -36.85 -27.06 8.77
CA GLU A 1041 -37.50 -26.72 10.03
C GLU A 1041 -36.95 -25.45 10.68
N ARG A 1042 -35.62 -25.30 10.74
CA ARG A 1042 -34.99 -24.13 11.39
C ARG A 1042 -35.32 -22.80 10.71
N VAL A 1043 -35.33 -22.78 9.37
CA VAL A 1043 -35.64 -21.56 8.60
C VAL A 1043 -37.14 -21.26 8.65
N LEU A 1044 -38.00 -22.27 8.57
CA LEU A 1044 -39.44 -22.09 8.75
C LEU A 1044 -39.78 -21.58 10.13
N ARG A 1045 -39.24 -22.18 11.20
CA ARG A 1045 -39.44 -21.68 12.57
C ARG A 1045 -39.01 -20.23 12.71
N SER A 1046 -37.93 -19.81 12.04
CA SER A 1046 -37.51 -18.41 12.02
C SER A 1046 -38.54 -17.51 11.34
N GLY A 1047 -39.06 -17.92 10.18
CA GLY A 1047 -40.12 -17.18 9.49
C GLY A 1047 -41.46 -17.14 10.24
N PHE A 1048 -41.88 -18.24 10.85
CA PHE A 1048 -43.09 -18.30 11.67
C PHE A 1048 -42.98 -17.41 12.92
N ARG A 1049 -41.86 -17.46 13.65
CA ARG A 1049 -41.62 -16.57 14.80
C ARG A 1049 -41.61 -15.10 14.39
N LEU A 1050 -41.01 -14.78 13.25
CA LEU A 1050 -41.05 -13.42 12.70
C LEU A 1050 -42.48 -13.00 12.37
N ALA A 1051 -43.28 -13.89 11.77
CA ALA A 1051 -44.67 -13.60 11.44
C ALA A 1051 -45.54 -13.38 12.70
N GLN A 1052 -45.30 -14.12 13.79
CA GLN A 1052 -45.97 -13.88 15.09
C GLN A 1052 -45.72 -12.48 15.64
N GLN A 1053 -44.56 -11.90 15.34
CA GLN A 1053 -44.19 -10.53 15.74
C GLN A 1053 -44.69 -9.47 14.74
N ARG A 1054 -45.29 -9.90 13.62
CA ARG A 1054 -45.78 -9.04 12.53
C ARG A 1054 -47.28 -9.23 12.32
N ARG A 1055 -47.73 -9.44 11.08
CA ARG A 1055 -49.16 -9.54 10.72
C ARG A 1055 -49.68 -10.98 10.80
N GLY A 1056 -48.90 -11.91 11.35
CA GLY A 1056 -49.30 -13.28 11.58
C GLY A 1056 -49.52 -14.08 10.30
N LYS A 1057 -48.81 -13.77 9.21
CA LYS A 1057 -48.95 -14.50 7.94
C LYS A 1057 -47.61 -14.94 7.36
N VAL A 1058 -47.49 -16.24 7.06
CA VAL A 1058 -46.37 -16.86 6.34
C VAL A 1058 -46.82 -17.33 4.96
N THR A 1059 -46.05 -16.97 3.95
CA THR A 1059 -46.15 -17.48 2.57
C THR A 1059 -44.97 -18.39 2.31
N SER A 1060 -45.21 -19.70 2.29
CA SER A 1060 -44.20 -20.68 1.91
C SER A 1060 -44.13 -20.77 0.39
N VAL A 1061 -42.99 -20.38 -0.18
CA VAL A 1061 -42.79 -20.39 -1.65
C VAL A 1061 -41.96 -21.58 -2.07
N ASP A 1062 -42.49 -22.37 -3.01
CA ASP A 1062 -41.90 -23.62 -3.45
C ASP A 1062 -42.17 -23.91 -4.95
N LYS A 1063 -41.72 -25.07 -5.43
CA LYS A 1063 -42.13 -25.64 -6.73
C LYS A 1063 -42.61 -27.09 -6.59
N ALA A 1064 -43.49 -27.36 -5.61
CA ALA A 1064 -43.90 -28.73 -5.23
C ALA A 1064 -44.68 -29.47 -6.33
N ASN A 1065 -45.17 -28.77 -7.35
CA ASN A 1065 -45.75 -29.42 -8.53
C ASN A 1065 -44.69 -30.13 -9.41
N VAL A 1066 -43.40 -29.75 -9.29
CA VAL A 1066 -42.30 -30.30 -10.09
C VAL A 1066 -41.21 -30.95 -9.24
N LEU A 1067 -40.78 -30.32 -8.15
CA LEU A 1067 -39.58 -30.71 -7.39
C LEU A 1067 -39.90 -31.46 -6.10
N GLU A 1068 -39.21 -32.59 -5.87
CA GLU A 1068 -39.32 -33.37 -4.62
C GLU A 1068 -38.84 -32.61 -3.40
N THR A 1069 -37.76 -31.82 -3.51
CA THR A 1069 -37.28 -30.95 -2.42
C THR A 1069 -38.35 -29.95 -1.99
N SER A 1070 -39.09 -29.40 -2.95
CA SER A 1070 -40.22 -28.50 -2.70
C SER A 1070 -41.45 -29.21 -2.12
N ARG A 1071 -41.70 -30.48 -2.48
CA ARG A 1071 -42.75 -31.30 -1.84
C ARG A 1071 -42.43 -31.52 -0.36
N LEU A 1072 -41.20 -31.93 -0.06
CA LEU A 1072 -40.72 -32.06 1.31
C LEU A 1072 -40.82 -30.72 2.07
N TRP A 1073 -40.44 -29.62 1.43
CA TRP A 1073 -40.57 -28.28 2.01
C TRP A 1073 -42.01 -27.95 2.39
N ARG A 1074 -42.95 -28.16 1.47
CA ARG A 1074 -44.38 -27.93 1.69
C ARG A 1074 -44.95 -28.79 2.81
N ASP A 1075 -44.57 -30.06 2.89
CA ASP A 1075 -45.00 -30.97 3.95
C ASP A 1075 -44.51 -30.50 5.32
N VAL A 1076 -43.24 -30.09 5.41
CA VAL A 1076 -42.64 -29.58 6.65
C VAL A 1076 -43.25 -28.23 7.04
N ALA A 1077 -43.44 -27.30 6.11
CA ALA A 1077 -44.11 -26.02 6.35
C ALA A 1077 -45.55 -26.20 6.85
N THR A 1078 -46.31 -27.09 6.22
CA THR A 1078 -47.68 -27.40 6.63
C THR A 1078 -47.71 -28.02 8.03
N ARG A 1079 -46.79 -28.93 8.32
CA ARG A 1079 -46.66 -29.56 9.64
C ARG A 1079 -46.32 -28.53 10.72
N ILE A 1080 -45.26 -27.73 10.53
CA ILE A 1080 -44.82 -26.71 11.50
C ILE A 1080 -45.92 -25.66 11.73
N GLY A 1081 -46.52 -25.13 10.66
CA GLY A 1081 -47.59 -24.15 10.79
C GLY A 1081 -48.80 -24.70 11.55
N ARG A 1082 -49.15 -25.97 11.36
CA ARG A 1082 -50.26 -26.61 12.08
C ARG A 1082 -49.92 -26.96 13.54
N GLU A 1083 -48.73 -27.50 13.78
CA GLU A 1083 -48.38 -28.13 15.06
C GLU A 1083 -47.66 -27.18 16.03
N GLU A 1084 -46.85 -26.25 15.51
CA GLU A 1084 -46.02 -25.35 16.32
C GLU A 1084 -46.54 -23.89 16.30
N PHE A 1085 -47.18 -23.45 15.22
CA PHE A 1085 -47.61 -22.05 15.04
C PHE A 1085 -49.07 -21.91 14.52
N PRO A 1086 -50.06 -22.51 15.21
CA PRO A 1086 -51.45 -22.53 14.74
C PRO A 1086 -52.12 -21.15 14.70
N ASP A 1087 -51.51 -20.16 15.36
CA ASP A 1087 -51.92 -18.76 15.39
C ASP A 1087 -51.43 -17.96 14.16
N VAL A 1088 -50.53 -18.52 13.34
CA VAL A 1088 -50.00 -17.89 12.13
C VAL A 1088 -50.68 -18.47 10.89
N ALA A 1089 -51.25 -17.60 10.05
CA ALA A 1089 -51.83 -17.99 8.77
C ALA A 1089 -50.74 -18.45 7.80
N LEU A 1090 -50.81 -19.71 7.34
CA LEU A 1090 -49.92 -20.26 6.31
C LEU A 1090 -50.61 -20.30 4.95
N GLU A 1091 -49.97 -19.74 3.93
CA GLU A 1091 -50.30 -19.97 2.53
C GLU A 1091 -49.11 -20.55 1.76
N HIS A 1092 -49.39 -21.31 0.70
CA HIS A 1092 -48.37 -21.86 -0.21
C HIS A 1092 -48.49 -21.20 -1.58
N GLN A 1093 -47.36 -20.78 -2.14
CA GLN A 1093 -47.30 -20.17 -3.46
C GLN A 1093 -46.23 -20.86 -4.30
N LEU A 1094 -46.51 -21.08 -5.60
CA LEU A 1094 -45.48 -21.56 -6.51
C LEU A 1094 -44.56 -20.40 -6.91
N VAL A 1095 -43.26 -20.62 -7.01
CA VAL A 1095 -42.26 -19.56 -7.29
C VAL A 1095 -42.55 -18.73 -8.54
N ASP A 1096 -43.04 -19.35 -9.62
CA ASP A 1096 -43.43 -18.67 -10.86
C ASP A 1096 -44.62 -17.73 -10.66
N SER A 1097 -45.64 -18.17 -9.91
CA SER A 1097 -46.73 -17.30 -9.51
C SER A 1097 -46.32 -16.23 -8.50
N MET A 1098 -45.35 -16.54 -7.63
CA MET A 1098 -44.83 -15.59 -6.64
C MET A 1098 -44.11 -14.42 -7.31
N ALA A 1099 -43.24 -14.69 -8.30
CA ALA A 1099 -42.57 -13.65 -9.08
C ALA A 1099 -43.57 -12.67 -9.72
N MET A 1100 -44.67 -13.19 -10.29
CA MET A 1100 -45.75 -12.34 -10.82
C MET A 1100 -46.49 -11.57 -9.71
N HIS A 1101 -46.75 -12.22 -8.57
CA HIS A 1101 -47.51 -11.61 -7.48
C HIS A 1101 -46.71 -10.52 -6.74
N LEU A 1102 -45.39 -10.62 -6.66
CA LEU A 1102 -44.53 -9.56 -6.14
C LEU A 1102 -44.72 -8.25 -6.91
N LEU A 1103 -44.99 -8.31 -8.21
CA LEU A 1103 -45.22 -7.12 -9.03
C LEU A 1103 -46.69 -6.69 -9.01
N ALA A 1104 -47.62 -7.64 -9.09
CA ALA A 1104 -49.04 -7.36 -9.23
C ALA A 1104 -49.74 -6.99 -7.91
N LYS A 1105 -49.30 -7.57 -6.79
CA LYS A 1105 -49.97 -7.47 -5.49
C LYS A 1105 -49.03 -7.66 -4.28
N PRO A 1106 -47.89 -6.94 -4.21
CA PRO A 1106 -46.88 -7.13 -3.16
C PRO A 1106 -47.39 -6.92 -1.73
N ARG A 1107 -48.43 -6.09 -1.54
CA ARG A 1107 -48.98 -5.73 -0.22
C ARG A 1107 -49.67 -6.87 0.53
N GLU A 1108 -50.06 -7.92 -0.20
CA GLU A 1108 -50.76 -9.09 0.37
C GLU A 1108 -49.85 -10.01 1.18
N TYR A 1109 -48.53 -9.83 1.07
CA TYR A 1109 -47.51 -10.67 1.70
C TYR A 1109 -46.99 -10.03 2.97
N ASP A 1110 -46.68 -10.84 4.00
CA ASP A 1110 -46.11 -10.40 5.28
C ASP A 1110 -44.73 -11.02 5.52
N VAL A 1111 -44.67 -12.33 5.76
CA VAL A 1111 -43.40 -13.07 5.79
C VAL A 1111 -43.41 -14.10 4.67
N ILE A 1112 -42.42 -14.05 3.79
CA ILE A 1112 -42.21 -15.02 2.72
C ILE A 1112 -41.06 -15.93 3.15
N VAL A 1113 -41.26 -17.25 3.16
CA VAL A 1113 -40.23 -18.20 3.54
C VAL A 1113 -39.99 -19.15 2.36
N THR A 1114 -38.73 -19.28 1.94
CA THR A 1114 -38.42 -20.05 0.74
C THR A 1114 -36.99 -20.59 0.75
N GLU A 1115 -36.73 -21.53 -0.17
CA GLU A 1115 -35.42 -22.12 -0.37
C GLU A 1115 -34.41 -21.14 -0.97
N ASN A 1116 -33.15 -21.55 -0.99
CA ASN A 1116 -32.00 -20.68 -1.22
C ASN A 1116 -32.03 -19.98 -2.58
N MET A 1117 -32.22 -20.72 -3.66
CA MET A 1117 -32.20 -20.19 -5.03
C MET A 1117 -33.43 -19.30 -5.30
N PHE A 1118 -34.62 -19.73 -4.87
CA PHE A 1118 -35.84 -18.94 -5.06
C PHE A 1118 -35.80 -17.64 -4.27
N GLY A 1119 -35.31 -17.69 -3.02
CA GLY A 1119 -35.16 -16.50 -2.19
C GLY A 1119 -34.21 -15.48 -2.79
N ASP A 1120 -33.09 -15.94 -3.36
CA ASP A 1120 -32.11 -15.09 -4.06
C ASP A 1120 -32.78 -14.30 -5.19
N ILE A 1121 -33.44 -15.01 -6.12
CA ILE A 1121 -34.08 -14.42 -7.30
C ILE A 1121 -35.22 -13.48 -6.91
N LEU A 1122 -36.12 -13.94 -6.03
CA LEU A 1122 -37.31 -13.18 -5.67
C LEU A 1122 -36.97 -11.87 -4.93
N THR A 1123 -35.88 -11.84 -4.18
CA THR A 1123 -35.51 -10.64 -3.41
C THR A 1123 -34.73 -9.63 -4.24
N ASP A 1124 -33.94 -10.08 -5.22
CA ASP A 1124 -33.36 -9.20 -6.23
C ASP A 1124 -34.47 -8.56 -7.08
N GLU A 1125 -35.51 -9.32 -7.47
CA GLU A 1125 -36.70 -8.77 -8.12
C GLU A 1125 -37.47 -7.80 -7.22
N ALA A 1126 -37.64 -8.15 -5.93
CA ALA A 1126 -38.36 -7.31 -4.97
C ALA A 1126 -37.68 -5.95 -4.70
N SER A 1127 -36.39 -5.81 -4.98
CA SER A 1127 -35.68 -4.52 -4.88
C SER A 1127 -36.27 -3.43 -5.75
N MET A 1128 -36.84 -3.80 -6.90
CA MET A 1128 -37.48 -2.84 -7.79
C MET A 1128 -38.78 -2.30 -7.21
N LEU A 1129 -39.37 -2.97 -6.20
CA LEU A 1129 -40.53 -2.45 -5.47
C LEU A 1129 -40.15 -1.22 -4.63
N ALA A 1130 -38.98 -1.24 -3.98
CA ALA A 1130 -38.48 -0.10 -3.20
C ALA A 1130 -37.92 1.03 -4.07
N GLY A 1131 -37.75 0.81 -5.38
CA GLY A 1131 -37.23 1.79 -6.34
C GLY A 1131 -35.72 1.75 -6.51
N SER A 1132 -34.99 1.12 -5.58
CA SER A 1132 -33.56 0.88 -5.73
C SER A 1132 -33.08 -0.32 -4.90
N LEU A 1133 -32.06 -1.00 -5.42
CA LEU A 1133 -31.24 -1.95 -4.67
C LEU A 1133 -30.59 -1.28 -3.45
N GLY A 1134 -30.24 0.00 -3.55
CA GLY A 1134 -29.60 0.81 -2.50
C GLY A 1134 -30.47 1.13 -1.28
N LEU A 1135 -31.72 0.65 -1.25
CA LEU A 1135 -32.62 0.76 -0.09
C LEU A 1135 -32.84 -0.56 0.65
N LEU A 1136 -32.30 -1.68 0.16
CA LEU A 1136 -32.61 -2.99 0.71
C LEU A 1136 -31.47 -3.57 1.57
N PRO A 1137 -31.62 -3.58 2.91
CA PRO A 1137 -30.68 -4.22 3.81
C PRO A 1137 -30.91 -5.73 3.88
N SER A 1138 -29.97 -6.44 4.49
CA SER A 1138 -30.17 -7.83 4.87
C SER A 1138 -29.37 -8.21 6.12
N ALA A 1139 -29.83 -9.28 6.77
CA ALA A 1139 -29.14 -9.91 7.89
C ALA A 1139 -29.08 -11.42 7.69
N SER A 1140 -27.88 -11.97 7.63
CA SER A 1140 -27.63 -13.42 7.64
C SER A 1140 -27.46 -13.89 9.09
N LEU A 1141 -28.40 -14.69 9.57
CA LEU A 1141 -28.53 -15.11 10.96
C LEU A 1141 -28.49 -16.63 11.10
N GLY A 1142 -27.92 -17.08 12.22
CA GLY A 1142 -27.88 -18.48 12.64
C GLY A 1142 -28.74 -18.74 13.87
N GLU A 1143 -28.41 -19.79 14.63
CA GLU A 1143 -29.03 -20.01 15.94
C GLU A 1143 -28.72 -18.85 16.90
N PRO A 1144 -29.57 -18.59 17.91
CA PRO A 1144 -29.29 -17.56 18.91
C PRO A 1144 -27.87 -17.67 19.48
N GLY A 1145 -27.11 -16.58 19.41
CA GLY A 1145 -25.70 -16.52 19.83
C GLY A 1145 -24.67 -16.73 18.70
N ALA A 1146 -25.10 -17.06 17.48
CA ALA A 1146 -24.23 -17.06 16.30
C ALA A 1146 -23.87 -15.62 15.86
N VAL A 1147 -22.70 -15.45 15.27
CA VAL A 1147 -22.23 -14.16 14.75
C VAL A 1147 -22.95 -13.82 13.45
N GLY A 1148 -23.78 -12.78 13.45
CA GLY A 1148 -24.50 -12.33 12.26
C GLY A 1148 -23.61 -11.63 11.24
N ILE A 1149 -23.95 -11.77 9.96
CA ILE A 1149 -23.40 -10.94 8.86
C ILE A 1149 -24.48 -9.99 8.39
N TYR A 1150 -24.10 -8.73 8.16
CA TYR A 1150 -24.99 -7.65 7.75
C TYR A 1150 -24.43 -6.98 6.50
N GLU A 1151 -25.24 -6.99 5.45
CA GLU A 1151 -24.89 -6.50 4.12
C GLU A 1151 -26.14 -6.05 3.36
N PRO A 1152 -26.03 -5.11 2.40
CA PRO A 1152 -27.09 -4.87 1.42
C PRO A 1152 -27.46 -6.16 0.65
N ILE A 1153 -28.70 -6.26 0.16
CA ILE A 1153 -29.17 -7.45 -0.59
C ILE A 1153 -28.35 -7.69 -1.88
N HIS A 1154 -27.83 -6.62 -2.47
CA HIS A 1154 -27.20 -6.63 -3.77
C HIS A 1154 -25.68 -6.84 -3.73
N GLY A 1155 -25.12 -7.26 -4.86
CA GLY A 1155 -23.68 -7.38 -5.08
C GLY A 1155 -22.97 -6.04 -5.31
N SER A 1156 -21.81 -6.06 -5.95
CA SER A 1156 -21.06 -4.85 -6.25
C SER A 1156 -21.68 -3.99 -7.35
N ALA A 1157 -21.43 -2.67 -7.27
CA ALA A 1157 -21.81 -1.68 -8.28
C ALA A 1157 -20.53 -1.09 -8.94
N PRO A 1158 -19.84 -1.89 -9.77
CA PRO A 1158 -18.52 -1.55 -10.32
C PRO A 1158 -18.54 -0.28 -11.20
N ASP A 1159 -19.68 0.01 -11.82
CA ASP A 1159 -19.90 1.14 -12.71
C ASP A 1159 -19.94 2.50 -11.98
N ILE A 1160 -20.21 2.51 -10.67
CA ILE A 1160 -20.27 3.72 -9.83
C ILE A 1160 -19.23 3.77 -8.71
N ALA A 1161 -18.34 2.78 -8.64
CA ALA A 1161 -17.27 2.71 -7.64
C ALA A 1161 -16.36 3.96 -7.68
N GLY A 1162 -16.04 4.52 -6.51
CA GLY A 1162 -15.14 5.69 -6.36
C GLY A 1162 -15.72 7.03 -6.79
N LYS A 1163 -16.98 7.09 -7.23
CA LYS A 1163 -17.63 8.31 -7.74
C LYS A 1163 -18.40 9.10 -6.68
N GLY A 1164 -18.52 8.60 -5.45
CA GLY A 1164 -19.26 9.26 -4.36
C GLY A 1164 -20.77 9.40 -4.61
N ILE A 1165 -21.35 8.54 -5.46
CA ILE A 1165 -22.77 8.58 -5.85
C ILE A 1165 -23.53 7.29 -5.47
N ALA A 1166 -22.87 6.39 -4.73
CA ALA A 1166 -23.50 5.15 -4.27
C ALA A 1166 -24.47 5.45 -3.13
N ASN A 1167 -25.60 4.75 -3.12
CA ASN A 1167 -26.63 4.91 -2.10
C ASN A 1167 -26.21 4.25 -0.78
N PRO A 1168 -26.01 5.00 0.32
CA PRO A 1168 -25.55 4.43 1.58
C PRO A 1168 -26.67 3.79 2.42
N TYR A 1169 -27.95 4.04 2.09
CA TYR A 1169 -29.07 3.72 2.99
C TYR A 1169 -29.21 2.22 3.28
N ALA A 1170 -29.05 1.34 2.29
CA ALA A 1170 -29.08 -0.11 2.53
C ALA A 1170 -28.01 -0.57 3.52
N THR A 1171 -26.79 -0.05 3.42
CA THR A 1171 -25.69 -0.40 4.34
C THR A 1171 -25.95 0.15 5.74
N ILE A 1172 -26.51 1.35 5.85
CA ILE A 1172 -26.92 1.94 7.15
C ILE A 1172 -28.06 1.14 7.77
N PHE A 1173 -29.07 0.73 6.99
CA PHE A 1173 -30.13 -0.14 7.48
C PHE A 1173 -29.60 -1.52 7.89
N SER A 1174 -28.61 -2.07 7.19
CA SER A 1174 -27.91 -3.29 7.63
C SER A 1174 -27.18 -3.09 8.95
N ALA A 1175 -26.62 -1.91 9.22
CA ALA A 1175 -26.06 -1.57 10.53
C ALA A 1175 -27.15 -1.45 11.63
N ALA A 1176 -28.35 -0.96 11.31
CA ALA A 1176 -29.49 -1.01 12.24
C ALA A 1176 -29.88 -2.46 12.56
N MET A 1177 -29.92 -3.34 11.55
CA MET A 1177 -30.14 -4.77 11.75
C MET A 1177 -29.03 -5.40 12.61
N LEU A 1178 -27.78 -4.96 12.46
CA LEU A 1178 -26.64 -5.38 13.29
C LEU A 1178 -26.85 -5.06 14.77
N LEU A 1179 -27.21 -3.81 15.05
CA LEU A 1179 -27.52 -3.34 16.41
C LEU A 1179 -28.66 -4.18 17.02
N ARG A 1180 -29.74 -4.39 16.26
CA ARG A 1180 -30.92 -5.14 16.69
C ARG A 1180 -30.62 -6.62 16.96
N HIS A 1181 -30.04 -7.33 15.98
CA HIS A 1181 -30.01 -8.79 16.00
C HIS A 1181 -28.76 -9.38 16.65
N SER A 1182 -27.60 -8.74 16.52
CA SER A 1182 -26.35 -9.23 17.11
C SER A 1182 -26.01 -8.59 18.45
N LEU A 1183 -26.39 -7.33 18.66
CA LEU A 1183 -26.02 -6.58 19.87
C LEU A 1183 -27.19 -6.38 20.85
N GLY A 1184 -28.43 -6.67 20.45
CA GLY A 1184 -29.62 -6.50 21.31
C GLY A 1184 -29.97 -5.04 21.59
N LEU A 1185 -29.54 -4.12 20.72
CA LEU A 1185 -29.67 -2.67 20.84
C LEU A 1185 -30.86 -2.16 20.00
N GLU A 1186 -32.08 -2.49 20.45
CA GLU A 1186 -33.32 -2.21 19.71
C GLU A 1186 -33.63 -0.70 19.61
N ALA A 1187 -33.38 0.07 20.66
CA ALA A 1187 -33.67 1.50 20.68
C ALA A 1187 -32.73 2.26 19.71
N GLU A 1188 -31.48 1.83 19.66
CA GLU A 1188 -30.44 2.34 18.78
C GLU A 1188 -30.75 2.01 17.32
N ALA A 1189 -31.13 0.77 17.03
CA ALA A 1189 -31.56 0.35 15.70
C ALA A 1189 -32.77 1.16 15.21
N ALA A 1190 -33.79 1.32 16.05
CA ALA A 1190 -34.98 2.12 15.73
C ALA A 1190 -34.65 3.60 15.48
N ALA A 1191 -33.68 4.16 16.22
CA ALA A 1191 -33.23 5.53 16.01
C ALA A 1191 -32.53 5.70 14.65
N VAL A 1192 -31.69 4.74 14.25
CA VAL A 1192 -31.05 4.73 12.92
C VAL A 1192 -32.10 4.61 11.80
N GLU A 1193 -33.06 3.69 11.94
CA GLU A 1193 -34.14 3.52 10.97
C GLU A 1193 -34.98 4.80 10.83
N ALA A 1194 -35.37 5.42 11.94
CA ALA A 1194 -36.12 6.68 11.96
C ALA A 1194 -35.34 7.83 11.31
N ALA A 1195 -34.02 7.88 11.55
CA ALA A 1195 -33.15 8.89 10.94
C ALA A 1195 -33.11 8.75 9.42
N VAL A 1196 -32.91 7.54 8.90
CA VAL A 1196 -32.92 7.29 7.45
C VAL A 1196 -34.28 7.62 6.83
N HIS A 1197 -35.39 7.24 7.48
CA HIS A 1197 -36.73 7.59 7.00
C HIS A 1197 -36.95 9.10 6.91
N ALA A 1198 -36.57 9.85 7.95
CA ALA A 1198 -36.69 11.31 7.95
C ALA A 1198 -35.84 11.98 6.84
N VAL A 1199 -34.67 11.41 6.53
CA VAL A 1199 -33.82 11.89 5.42
C VAL A 1199 -34.47 11.66 4.06
N LEU A 1200 -35.06 10.48 3.85
CA LEU A 1200 -35.77 10.17 2.62
C LEU A 1200 -37.03 11.03 2.46
N ASP A 1201 -37.75 11.34 3.54
CA ASP A 1201 -38.90 12.26 3.53
C ASP A 1201 -38.48 13.69 3.15
N ASP A 1202 -37.27 14.11 3.51
CA ASP A 1202 -36.69 15.40 3.12
C ASP A 1202 -36.24 15.44 1.65
N GLY A 1203 -36.41 14.34 0.90
CA GLY A 1203 -36.08 14.26 -0.53
C GLY A 1203 -34.58 14.13 -0.81
N VAL A 1204 -33.81 13.70 0.18
CA VAL A 1204 -32.36 13.47 0.03
C VAL A 1204 -32.16 12.14 -0.71
N PHE A 1205 -31.99 12.22 -2.02
CA PHE A 1205 -31.92 11.05 -2.89
C PHE A 1205 -30.59 10.97 -3.63
N THR A 1206 -29.96 9.80 -3.60
CA THR A 1206 -28.80 9.47 -4.41
C THR A 1206 -29.20 9.17 -5.87
N ALA A 1207 -28.23 9.00 -6.77
CA ALA A 1207 -28.45 8.99 -8.22
C ALA A 1207 -29.42 7.91 -8.74
N ASP A 1208 -29.59 6.84 -7.98
CA ASP A 1208 -30.52 5.72 -8.21
C ASP A 1208 -31.97 6.03 -7.80
N LEU A 1209 -32.18 7.02 -6.91
CA LEU A 1209 -33.49 7.44 -6.44
C LEU A 1209 -33.92 8.80 -7.00
N ALA A 1210 -32.97 9.67 -7.33
CA ALA A 1210 -33.24 11.05 -7.71
C ALA A 1210 -33.62 11.22 -9.20
N ALA A 1211 -34.43 12.23 -9.50
CA ALA A 1211 -34.61 12.69 -10.88
C ALA A 1211 -33.28 13.22 -11.45
N LYS A 1212 -33.07 13.06 -12.76
CA LYS A 1212 -31.82 13.43 -13.45
C LYS A 1212 -31.43 14.88 -13.13
N GLY A 1213 -30.32 15.06 -12.42
CA GLY A 1213 -29.80 16.38 -12.01
C GLY A 1213 -30.13 16.81 -10.57
N SER A 1214 -30.81 15.99 -9.76
CA SER A 1214 -31.17 16.30 -8.35
C SER A 1214 -30.52 15.38 -7.31
N ALA A 1215 -29.56 14.54 -7.73
CA ALA A 1215 -28.93 13.56 -6.87
C ALA A 1215 -27.95 14.18 -5.86
N VAL A 1216 -27.96 13.67 -4.62
CA VAL A 1216 -26.95 13.97 -3.61
C VAL A 1216 -25.82 12.93 -3.64
N SER A 1217 -24.67 13.28 -3.06
CA SER A 1217 -23.54 12.36 -2.89
C SER A 1217 -23.79 11.35 -1.76
N THR A 1218 -22.97 10.30 -1.73
CA THR A 1218 -22.91 9.32 -0.62
C THR A 1218 -22.65 9.99 0.73
N ALA A 1219 -21.69 10.94 0.78
CA ALA A 1219 -21.36 11.74 1.96
C ALA A 1219 -22.58 12.53 2.46
N ALA A 1220 -23.22 13.30 1.58
CA ALA A 1220 -24.35 14.16 1.92
C ALA A 1220 -25.58 13.34 2.40
N ALA A 1221 -25.81 12.18 1.80
CA ALA A 1221 -26.83 11.25 2.26
C ALA A 1221 -26.52 10.69 3.66
N THR A 1222 -25.24 10.42 3.95
CA THR A 1222 -24.76 9.91 5.25
C THR A 1222 -24.85 10.97 6.34
N ASP A 1223 -24.40 12.20 6.07
CA ASP A 1223 -24.45 13.33 6.99
C ASP A 1223 -25.88 13.69 7.37
N ALA A 1224 -26.80 13.64 6.40
CA ALA A 1224 -28.20 13.87 6.67
C ALA A 1224 -28.75 12.84 7.68
N VAL A 1225 -28.31 11.58 7.60
CA VAL A 1225 -28.71 10.53 8.55
C VAL A 1225 -28.10 10.79 9.93
N LEU A 1226 -26.81 11.12 10.00
CA LEU A 1226 -26.14 11.47 11.26
C LEU A 1226 -26.84 12.64 11.95
N ALA A 1227 -27.23 13.67 11.20
CA ALA A 1227 -27.96 14.82 11.73
C ALA A 1227 -29.35 14.47 12.28
N LYS A 1228 -30.07 13.53 11.66
CA LYS A 1228 -31.37 13.05 12.18
C LYS A 1228 -31.21 12.08 13.34
N LEU A 1229 -30.07 11.39 13.43
CA LEU A 1229 -29.74 10.48 14.52
C LEU A 1229 -29.38 11.23 15.81
N GLY A 1230 -29.07 12.52 15.76
CA GLY A 1230 -28.92 13.37 16.95
C GLY A 1230 -27.52 13.34 17.52
#